data_AF-A0A8S4N250-F1
#
_entry.id   AF-A0A8S4N250-F1
#
_cell.length_a   1.000
_cell.length_b   1.000
_cell.length_c   1.000
_cell.angle_alpha   90.00
_cell.angle_beta   90.00
_cell.angle_gamma   90.00
#
_symmetry.space_group_name_H-M   'P 1'
#
loop_
_entity.id
_entity.type
_entity.pdbx_description
1 polymer ?
#
loop_
_entity_poly.entity_id
_entity_poly.type
_entity_poly.pdbx_seq_one_letter_code
_entity_poly.pdbx_strand_id
1 'polypeptide(L)'
;MQAQNYSVFILMLLLLPFTHGLSQNRVARRVKMLLESGNELTFDDLNDMRSVQKRIVKRQADNNVNDIDLHSEPWCSTLADRLQDYSDKKKDNSNMISKASWSWQMKTYNMADILGAIAGNKNFTKWQNKFLNEIRNCTCEKEVTPDICRQRELILESTNLKPQNETLNSELNDLTTAMQAAYDGGKVDVSGKNLDFDDLIDVMGRSRDYDELARIWKDWRDQTGRQMRDIFPRTVELLNIAAREADYSDYGEFARKTYKDGDPDYDVVERVDALYGDICYLYKLLHLYAKFKLKAKYGNKYKDEDFRNDCIPAHILGEMYGLHWTNIYDILKISPDITGADVTEHLQENNFTAIKMARLAEEFFVRLGFDNMTEQFWNHSVFKRPTHINVSSSFCHASATNLFKDDYRLRMCTNVNSNDLFTIYHEMGHIAYFAAYKDQPYIYSEGANPGFHEAVGDTMSLLSSNPKMLNYSGFLGGKWKLQNETSKAWKELNINYLLFEALRRVVFLPYAYTVEKYMWDVYSGKIEPKDYNRAWVDYRMKYQGVCPPVVRSEKDWDAGAKIHVASMSPYIRYFFATILEFQFLDAICVGNGPLHKCNPFGKKVNRINRTMERFRNMLSLGRQKPWREALKSLRNAKRSKNEPLPDFNATQLTEFFEPLQAELETILTMNNIVTKIDLEGLKNNCRGWDTTYVMDTYFEGN
;
A
#
# COMPACT_ATOMS: atom_id res chain seq x y z
N MET A 1 -0.72 1.61 2.61
CA MET A 1 -1.56 1.27 3.76
C MET A 1 -1.44 2.30 4.86
N GLN A 2 -0.40 3.15 4.83
CA GLN A 2 -0.32 4.42 5.56
C GLN A 2 -1.64 5.24 5.52
N ALA A 3 -2.35 5.33 4.39
CA ALA A 3 -3.59 6.11 4.22
C ALA A 3 -4.67 5.91 5.32
N GLN A 4 -4.89 4.70 5.84
CA GLN A 4 -5.93 4.42 6.86
C GLN A 4 -5.72 5.18 8.17
N ASN A 5 -4.47 5.45 8.56
CA ASN A 5 -4.14 6.04 9.85
C ASN A 5 -3.94 7.56 9.80
N TYR A 6 -4.00 8.16 8.62
CA TYR A 6 -4.02 9.61 8.46
C TYR A 6 -5.46 10.16 8.53
N SER A 7 -6.49 9.36 8.24
CA SER A 7 -7.84 9.82 7.89
C SER A 7 -8.58 10.63 8.96
N VAL A 8 -8.60 10.22 10.23
CA VAL A 8 -9.33 10.97 11.29
C VAL A 8 -8.62 12.28 11.67
N PHE A 9 -7.28 12.28 11.68
CA PHE A 9 -6.47 13.46 11.95
C PHE A 9 -6.45 14.42 10.74
N ILE A 10 -6.44 13.88 9.52
CA ILE A 10 -6.66 14.61 8.27
C ILE A 10 -8.09 15.17 8.23
N LEU A 11 -9.11 14.48 8.73
CA LEU A 11 -10.47 15.04 8.88
C LEU A 11 -10.45 16.30 9.75
N MET A 12 -9.74 16.30 10.89
CA MET A 12 -9.54 17.54 11.67
C MET A 12 -8.75 18.60 10.90
N LEU A 13 -7.70 18.23 10.15
CA LEU A 13 -6.89 19.19 9.37
C LEU A 13 -7.62 19.73 8.11
N LEU A 14 -8.49 18.94 7.49
CA LEU A 14 -9.29 19.27 6.30
C LEU A 14 -10.57 20.03 6.64
N LEU A 15 -11.11 19.86 7.85
CA LEU A 15 -12.23 20.65 8.36
C LEU A 15 -11.82 22.04 8.88
N LEU A 16 -10.51 22.33 8.97
CA LEU A 16 -9.95 23.56 9.55
C LEU A 16 -9.31 24.61 8.60
N PRO A 17 -9.46 24.59 7.25
CA PRO A 17 -8.97 25.69 6.44
C PRO A 17 -9.91 26.90 6.37
N PHE A 18 -10.79 27.17 7.35
CA PHE A 18 -11.46 28.48 7.47
C PHE A 18 -11.76 28.83 8.93
N THR A 19 -10.80 29.37 9.68
CA THR A 19 -10.98 30.28 10.84
C THR A 19 -9.64 30.66 11.50
N HIS A 20 -9.54 31.86 12.10
CA HIS A 20 -8.34 32.45 12.73
C HIS A 20 -8.50 32.64 14.26
N GLY A 21 -7.42 32.48 15.03
CA GLY A 21 -7.10 33.30 16.23
C GLY A 21 -7.63 32.92 17.64
N LEU A 22 -6.68 32.76 18.58
CA LEU A 22 -6.64 33.04 20.06
C LEU A 22 -7.76 32.64 21.05
N SER A 23 -8.72 31.76 20.72
CA SER A 23 -9.59 31.11 21.74
C SER A 23 -9.13 29.71 22.20
N GLN A 24 -7.88 29.36 21.89
CA GLN A 24 -7.31 28.01 21.95
C GLN A 24 -7.46 27.31 23.32
N ASN A 25 -7.43 28.04 24.44
CA ASN A 25 -7.48 27.45 25.79
C ASN A 25 -8.86 26.90 26.22
N ARG A 26 -9.98 27.32 25.62
CA ARG A 26 -11.32 26.76 25.94
C ARG A 26 -11.71 25.61 25.02
N VAL A 27 -11.31 25.67 23.75
CA VAL A 27 -11.46 24.56 22.80
C VAL A 27 -10.59 23.38 23.25
N ALA A 28 -9.33 23.62 23.64
CA ALA A 28 -8.46 22.60 24.21
C ALA A 28 -9.05 21.96 25.48
N ARG A 29 -9.70 22.73 26.37
CA ARG A 29 -10.36 22.18 27.57
C ARG A 29 -11.60 21.35 27.23
N ARG A 30 -12.37 21.73 26.20
CA ARG A 30 -13.60 21.01 25.81
C ARG A 30 -13.28 19.74 25.02
N VAL A 31 -12.32 19.81 24.09
CA VAL A 31 -11.76 18.66 23.38
C VAL A 31 -11.11 17.69 24.38
N LYS A 32 -10.34 18.21 25.34
CA LYS A 32 -9.79 17.40 26.44
C LYS A 32 -10.89 16.74 27.30
N MET A 33 -11.94 17.46 27.69
CA MET A 33 -13.09 16.86 28.42
C MET A 33 -13.84 15.80 27.62
N LEU A 34 -14.04 16.02 26.30
CA LEU A 34 -14.73 15.05 25.43
C LEU A 34 -13.86 13.80 25.23
N LEU A 35 -12.55 13.96 25.04
CA LEU A 35 -11.60 12.85 24.90
C LEU A 35 -11.36 12.09 26.22
N GLU A 36 -11.38 12.78 27.36
CA GLU A 36 -11.28 12.16 28.70
C GLU A 36 -12.56 11.42 29.09
N SER A 37 -13.71 11.73 28.46
CA SER A 37 -14.99 11.06 28.73
C SER A 37 -15.17 9.71 28.03
N GLY A 38 -14.26 9.35 27.10
CA GLY A 38 -14.28 8.06 26.41
C GLY A 38 -15.36 7.91 25.33
N ASN A 39 -16.14 8.95 25.03
CA ASN A 39 -17.19 8.93 24.00
C ASN A 39 -16.65 9.31 22.61
N GLU A 40 -17.13 8.64 21.56
CA GLU A 40 -16.91 9.03 20.15
C GLU A 40 -17.57 10.41 19.89
N LEU A 41 -16.90 11.28 19.12
CA LEU A 41 -17.43 12.59 18.73
C LEU A 41 -18.66 12.41 17.82
N THR A 42 -19.80 12.99 18.17
CA THR A 42 -21.03 12.87 17.37
C THR A 42 -21.14 13.98 16.32
N PHE A 43 -22.01 13.77 15.32
CA PHE A 43 -22.32 14.78 14.29
C PHE A 43 -22.91 16.07 14.88
N ASP A 44 -23.64 15.97 15.98
CA ASP A 44 -24.21 17.12 16.69
C ASP A 44 -23.14 17.92 17.46
N ASP A 45 -22.12 17.24 18.00
CA ASP A 45 -20.95 17.92 18.61
C ASP A 45 -20.17 18.74 17.57
N LEU A 46 -20.06 18.23 16.33
CA LEU A 46 -19.45 18.93 15.20
C LEU A 46 -20.27 20.15 14.74
N ASN A 47 -21.60 20.05 14.77
CA ASN A 47 -22.49 21.16 14.41
C ASN A 47 -22.59 22.24 15.50
N ASP A 48 -22.47 21.89 16.78
CA ASP A 48 -22.50 22.87 17.86
C ASP A 48 -21.19 23.68 17.94
N MET A 49 -20.05 23.06 17.55
CA MET A 49 -18.80 23.79 17.31
C MET A 49 -18.94 24.84 16.19
N ARG A 50 -19.78 24.59 15.16
CA ARG A 50 -20.12 25.56 14.10
C ARG A 50 -21.02 26.71 14.58
N SER A 51 -21.79 26.53 15.66
CA SER A 51 -22.71 27.56 16.17
C SER A 51 -21.98 28.67 16.95
N VAL A 52 -20.92 28.29 17.68
CA VAL A 52 -20.01 29.19 18.40
C VAL A 52 -19.07 29.93 17.43
N GLN A 53 -18.67 29.27 16.34
CA GLN A 53 -17.86 29.81 15.23
C GLN A 53 -18.46 31.09 14.63
N LYS A 54 -19.79 31.16 14.44
CA LYS A 54 -20.48 32.31 13.79
C LYS A 54 -20.38 33.64 14.55
N ARG A 55 -20.18 33.63 15.88
CA ARG A 55 -20.09 34.87 16.68
C ARG A 55 -18.67 35.46 16.75
N ILE A 56 -17.66 34.67 16.40
CA ILE A 56 -16.23 35.00 16.56
C ILE A 56 -15.66 35.66 15.29
N VAL A 57 -16.22 35.35 14.11
CA VAL A 57 -15.75 35.82 12.79
C VAL A 57 -15.82 37.34 12.59
N LYS A 58 -16.59 38.08 13.39
CA LYS A 58 -16.88 39.51 13.13
C LYS A 58 -15.78 40.50 13.55
N ARG A 59 -14.61 40.09 14.10
CA ARG A 59 -13.69 41.06 14.76
C ARG A 59 -12.17 40.99 14.53
N GLN A 60 -11.59 40.07 13.74
CA GLN A 60 -10.12 40.00 13.60
C GLN A 60 -9.63 39.72 12.17
N ALA A 61 -9.62 40.77 11.35
CA ALA A 61 -8.67 40.92 10.25
C ALA A 61 -7.46 41.72 10.77
N ASP A 62 -6.28 41.44 10.21
CA ASP A 62 -4.99 42.12 10.41
C ASP A 62 -4.11 41.65 11.59
N ASN A 63 -3.14 40.77 11.30
CA ASN A 63 -1.70 41.08 11.41
C ASN A 63 -0.78 39.84 11.27
N ASN A 64 0.34 40.08 10.57
CA ASN A 64 1.61 39.34 10.51
C ASN A 64 1.68 38.00 9.75
N VAL A 65 1.80 38.13 8.43
CA VAL A 65 2.81 37.42 7.64
C VAL A 65 3.74 38.52 7.11
N ASN A 66 5.05 38.41 7.30
CA ASN A 66 5.98 39.21 6.50
C ASN A 66 5.88 38.68 5.06
N ASP A 67 4.98 39.26 4.28
CA ASP A 67 5.02 39.17 2.83
C ASP A 67 6.32 39.87 2.41
N ILE A 68 7.28 39.09 1.93
CA ILE A 68 8.38 39.66 1.17
C ILE A 68 7.74 40.10 -0.14
N ASP A 69 7.59 41.41 -0.31
CA ASP A 69 7.19 42.03 -1.57
C ASP A 69 8.35 41.85 -2.57
N LEU A 70 8.31 40.76 -3.32
CA LEU A 70 9.32 40.38 -4.31
C LEU A 70 8.94 40.97 -5.67
N HIS A 71 8.92 42.29 -5.75
CA HIS A 71 8.73 43.03 -7.00
C HIS A 71 10.02 43.76 -7.40
N SER A 72 10.93 43.06 -8.09
CA SER A 72 11.92 43.68 -8.99
C SER A 72 12.80 42.73 -9.81
N GLU A 73 12.95 41.45 -9.47
CA GLU A 73 13.78 40.51 -10.25
C GLU A 73 12.97 39.53 -11.12
N PRO A 74 13.48 39.10 -12.30
CA PRO A 74 12.81 38.09 -13.12
C PRO A 74 12.54 36.81 -12.33
N TRP A 75 11.28 36.38 -12.27
CA TRP A 75 10.83 35.27 -11.41
C TRP A 75 11.63 33.96 -11.62
N CYS A 76 12.00 33.64 -12.86
CA CYS A 76 12.74 32.43 -13.19
C CYS A 76 14.22 32.45 -12.78
N SER A 77 14.86 33.61 -12.69
CA SER A 77 16.29 33.71 -12.34
C SER A 77 16.58 33.42 -10.86
N THR A 78 15.56 33.49 -10.01
CA THR A 78 15.63 33.19 -8.56
C THR A 78 14.96 31.87 -8.19
N LEU A 79 14.59 31.04 -9.18
CA LEU A 79 13.79 29.82 -8.96
C LEU A 79 14.51 28.81 -8.04
N ALA A 80 15.83 28.69 -8.12
CA ALA A 80 16.60 27.79 -7.28
C ALA A 80 16.44 28.10 -5.77
N ASP A 81 16.65 29.35 -5.37
CA ASP A 81 16.53 29.79 -3.97
C ASP A 81 15.09 29.64 -3.46
N ARG A 82 14.11 29.92 -4.33
CA ARG A 82 12.69 29.77 -4.02
C ARG A 82 12.24 28.32 -3.84
N LEU A 83 12.81 27.39 -4.62
CA LEU A 83 12.55 25.96 -4.45
C LEU A 83 13.18 25.43 -3.16
N GLN A 84 14.35 25.96 -2.77
CA GLN A 84 14.94 25.66 -1.48
C GLN A 84 14.04 26.15 -0.32
N ASP A 85 13.53 27.38 -0.39
CA ASP A 85 12.57 27.91 0.59
C ASP A 85 11.28 27.07 0.64
N TYR A 86 10.76 26.63 -0.52
CA TYR A 86 9.64 25.68 -0.57
C TYR A 86 9.97 24.37 0.14
N SER A 87 11.13 23.78 -0.17
CA SER A 87 11.58 22.53 0.43
C SER A 87 11.67 22.64 1.96
N ASP A 88 12.25 23.73 2.47
CA ASP A 88 12.43 23.94 3.90
C ASP A 88 11.09 24.16 4.62
N LYS A 89 10.22 25.03 4.08
CA LYS A 89 8.87 25.24 4.62
C LYS A 89 8.03 23.97 4.60
N LYS A 90 8.13 23.18 3.52
CA LYS A 90 7.38 21.93 3.38
C LYS A 90 7.91 20.86 4.36
N LYS A 91 9.23 20.78 4.58
CA LYS A 91 9.85 19.90 5.58
C LYS A 91 9.39 20.24 6.99
N ASP A 92 9.37 21.52 7.36
CA ASP A 92 8.89 21.95 8.67
C ASP A 92 7.39 21.71 8.85
N ASN A 93 6.56 22.02 7.84
CA ASN A 93 5.14 21.72 7.89
C ASN A 93 4.89 20.20 8.06
N SER A 94 5.65 19.38 7.33
CA SER A 94 5.53 17.92 7.41
C SER A 94 6.00 17.36 8.75
N ASN A 95 7.06 17.93 9.35
CA ASN A 95 7.47 17.60 10.73
C ASN A 95 6.34 17.86 11.74
N MET A 96 5.68 19.02 11.64
CA MET A 96 4.56 19.37 12.53
C MET A 96 3.39 18.40 12.36
N ILE A 97 2.97 18.14 11.11
CA ILE A 97 1.87 17.23 10.79
C ILE A 97 2.19 15.80 11.27
N SER A 98 3.39 15.29 10.99
CA SER A 98 3.80 13.95 11.39
C SER A 98 3.85 13.80 12.92
N LYS A 99 4.35 14.79 13.66
CA LYS A 99 4.35 14.79 15.13
C LYS A 99 2.94 14.76 15.70
N ALA A 100 2.06 15.61 15.19
CA ALA A 100 0.68 15.67 15.65
C ALA A 100 -0.10 14.40 15.30
N SER A 101 0.11 13.85 14.10
CA SER A 101 -0.45 12.55 13.70
C SER A 101 0.05 11.41 14.60
N TRP A 102 1.35 11.37 14.88
CA TRP A 102 1.92 10.39 15.82
C TRP A 102 1.29 10.54 17.21
N SER A 103 1.21 11.75 17.75
CA SER A 103 0.60 12.01 19.06
C SER A 103 -0.88 11.61 19.12
N TRP A 104 -1.62 11.84 18.02
CA TRP A 104 -3.00 11.41 17.88
C TRP A 104 -3.13 9.89 17.95
N GLN A 105 -2.33 9.18 17.14
CA GLN A 105 -2.33 7.71 17.10
C GLN A 105 -1.97 7.12 18.47
N MET A 106 -0.99 7.73 19.15
CA MET A 106 -0.57 7.34 20.50
C MET A 106 -1.55 7.74 21.61
N LYS A 107 -2.67 8.42 21.28
CA LYS A 107 -3.64 8.96 22.24
C LYS A 107 -3.01 9.82 23.35
N THR A 108 -1.86 10.44 23.06
CA THR A 108 -1.20 11.38 23.99
C THR A 108 -1.77 12.79 23.86
N TYR A 109 -2.38 13.10 22.70
CA TYR A 109 -3.07 14.36 22.40
C TYR A 109 -2.25 15.59 22.82
N ASN A 110 -0.97 15.63 22.44
CA ASN A 110 -0.10 16.77 22.68
C ASN A 110 -0.67 17.99 21.96
N MET A 111 -1.32 18.86 22.72
CA MET A 111 -2.00 20.03 22.18
C MET A 111 -1.04 21.01 21.51
N ALA A 112 0.23 21.08 21.94
CA ALA A 112 1.21 21.92 21.27
C ALA A 112 1.52 21.41 19.86
N ASP A 113 1.70 20.08 19.70
CA ASP A 113 1.91 19.46 18.38
C ASP A 113 0.67 19.62 17.49
N ILE A 114 -0.53 19.35 18.03
CA ILE A 114 -1.80 19.45 17.28
C ILE A 114 -2.07 20.89 16.82
N LEU A 115 -1.98 21.87 17.72
CA LEU A 115 -2.20 23.27 17.38
C LEU A 115 -1.11 23.80 16.44
N GLY A 116 0.14 23.34 16.61
CA GLY A 116 1.25 23.62 15.72
C GLY A 116 0.99 23.11 14.30
N ALA A 117 0.55 21.86 14.15
CA ALA A 117 0.21 21.29 12.85
C ALA A 117 -0.96 22.01 12.17
N ILE A 118 -2.02 22.36 12.91
CA ILE A 118 -3.17 23.09 12.35
C ILE A 118 -2.73 24.48 11.84
N ALA A 119 -2.03 25.25 12.67
CA ALA A 119 -1.58 26.59 12.31
C ALA A 119 -0.54 26.56 11.19
N GLY A 120 0.45 25.66 11.30
CA GLY A 120 1.51 25.45 10.32
C GLY A 120 0.95 25.05 8.96
N ASN A 121 0.06 24.04 8.92
CA ASN A 121 -0.52 23.57 7.67
C ASN A 121 -1.39 24.62 7.00
N LYS A 122 -2.19 25.36 7.79
CA LYS A 122 -2.98 26.47 7.26
C LYS A 122 -2.11 27.54 6.59
N ASN A 123 -1.06 27.97 7.28
CA ASN A 123 -0.14 28.99 6.75
C ASN A 123 0.61 28.47 5.53
N PHE A 124 1.08 27.22 5.59
CA PHE A 124 1.77 26.56 4.48
C PHE A 124 0.86 26.44 3.26
N THR A 125 -0.38 25.97 3.38
CA THR A 125 -1.32 25.84 2.25
C THR A 125 -1.63 27.19 1.61
N LYS A 126 -1.85 28.24 2.42
CA LYS A 126 -2.07 29.59 1.88
C LYS A 126 -0.87 30.08 1.08
N TRP A 127 0.34 29.90 1.62
CA TRP A 127 1.58 30.29 0.95
C TRP A 127 1.85 29.42 -0.29
N GLN A 128 1.65 28.11 -0.20
CA GLN A 128 1.82 27.15 -1.28
C GLN A 128 0.94 27.48 -2.47
N ASN A 129 -0.33 27.86 -2.26
CA ASN A 129 -1.21 28.24 -3.36
C ASN A 129 -0.69 29.47 -4.13
N LYS A 130 -0.14 30.48 -3.42
CA LYS A 130 0.51 31.64 -4.04
C LYS A 130 1.74 31.18 -4.83
N PHE A 131 2.61 30.39 -4.20
CA PHE A 131 3.81 29.83 -4.82
C PHE A 131 3.51 29.02 -6.09
N LEU A 132 2.49 28.16 -6.06
CA LEU A 132 2.08 27.32 -7.19
C LEU A 132 1.64 28.15 -8.41
N ASN A 133 0.87 29.22 -8.18
CA ASN A 133 0.45 30.13 -9.24
C ASN A 133 1.65 30.83 -9.89
N GLU A 134 2.68 31.14 -9.10
CA GLU A 134 3.87 31.82 -9.60
C GLU A 134 4.80 30.86 -10.37
N ILE A 135 5.06 29.64 -9.88
CA ILE A 135 5.95 28.69 -10.57
C ILE A 135 5.37 28.15 -11.88
N ARG A 136 4.03 28.12 -12.04
CA ARG A 136 3.38 27.69 -13.29
C ARG A 136 3.80 28.54 -14.47
N ASN A 137 4.05 29.83 -14.26
CA ASN A 137 4.42 30.78 -15.29
C ASN A 137 5.91 30.70 -15.72
N CYS A 138 6.74 29.93 -15.01
CA CYS A 138 8.12 29.71 -15.39
C CYS A 138 8.22 28.46 -16.25
N THR A 139 8.67 28.58 -17.51
CA THR A 139 8.85 27.43 -18.41
C THR A 139 10.29 26.91 -18.34
N CYS A 140 10.45 25.61 -18.55
CA CYS A 140 11.76 24.95 -18.55
C CYS A 140 12.63 25.24 -19.79
N GLU A 141 12.20 26.18 -20.64
CA GLU A 141 12.83 26.49 -21.91
C GLU A 141 13.77 27.70 -21.76
N LYS A 142 15.04 27.40 -21.41
CA LYS A 142 16.29 28.18 -21.65
C LYS A 142 17.07 28.83 -20.49
N GLU A 143 16.64 28.81 -19.23
CA GLU A 143 17.47 29.41 -18.14
C GLU A 143 17.52 28.56 -16.85
N VAL A 144 17.10 27.29 -16.91
CA VAL A 144 16.88 26.46 -15.73
C VAL A 144 17.62 25.12 -15.88
N THR A 145 18.34 24.69 -14.85
CA THR A 145 19.03 23.38 -14.88
C THR A 145 18.02 22.23 -14.88
N PRO A 146 18.35 21.04 -15.41
CA PRO A 146 17.44 19.88 -15.37
C PRO A 146 16.97 19.52 -13.96
N ASP A 147 17.80 19.76 -12.94
CA ASP A 147 17.44 19.53 -11.55
C ASP A 147 16.35 20.51 -11.08
N ILE A 148 16.53 21.81 -11.30
CA ILE A 148 15.54 22.84 -10.93
C ILE A 148 14.21 22.59 -11.66
N CYS A 149 14.26 22.20 -12.94
CA CYS A 149 13.08 21.81 -13.70
C CYS A 149 12.37 20.61 -13.08
N ARG A 150 13.11 19.56 -12.70
CA ARG A 150 12.54 18.40 -12.03
C ARG A 150 11.88 18.76 -10.71
N GLN A 151 12.53 19.57 -9.86
CA GLN A 151 11.92 20.04 -8.62
C GLN A 151 10.60 20.77 -8.87
N ARG A 152 10.56 21.68 -9.85
CA ARG A 152 9.32 22.38 -10.25
C ARG A 152 8.23 21.40 -10.67
N GLU A 153 8.54 20.46 -11.56
CA GLU A 153 7.57 19.47 -12.03
C GLU A 153 7.04 18.60 -10.88
N LEU A 154 7.90 18.14 -9.97
CA LEU A 154 7.48 17.38 -8.80
C LEU A 154 6.58 18.18 -7.85
N ILE A 155 6.82 19.48 -7.69
CA ILE A 155 5.95 20.34 -6.88
C ILE A 155 4.57 20.43 -7.52
N LEU A 156 4.50 20.71 -8.82
CA LEU A 156 3.24 20.72 -9.57
C LEU A 156 2.56 19.34 -9.50
N GLU A 157 3.35 18.27 -9.54
CA GLU A 157 2.87 16.90 -9.49
C GLU A 157 2.21 16.54 -8.16
N SER A 158 2.87 16.91 -7.04
CA SER A 158 2.50 16.56 -5.66
C SER A 158 1.26 17.28 -5.12
N THR A 159 0.62 18.13 -5.94
CA THR A 159 -0.60 18.83 -5.54
C THR A 159 -1.82 17.99 -5.86
N ASN A 160 -2.63 17.69 -4.84
CA ASN A 160 -3.91 17.04 -5.04
C ASN A 160 -4.78 17.91 -5.95
N LEU A 161 -5.32 17.33 -7.01
CA LEU A 161 -6.26 18.03 -7.88
C LEU A 161 -7.52 18.38 -7.11
N LYS A 162 -7.94 19.64 -7.28
CA LYS A 162 -9.18 20.17 -6.76
C LYS A 162 -9.78 21.11 -7.81
N PRO A 163 -11.11 21.19 -7.92
CA PRO A 163 -11.74 22.19 -8.76
C PRO A 163 -11.26 23.60 -8.40
N GLN A 164 -10.98 24.43 -9.40
CA GLN A 164 -10.63 25.84 -9.20
C GLN A 164 -11.81 26.63 -8.62
N ASN A 165 -13.03 26.23 -8.97
CA ASN A 165 -14.24 26.80 -8.36
C ASN A 165 -14.34 26.41 -6.88
N GLU A 166 -14.35 27.41 -5.99
CA GLU A 166 -14.38 27.19 -4.54
C GLU A 166 -15.61 26.43 -4.05
N THR A 167 -16.78 26.59 -4.70
CA THR A 167 -18.01 25.88 -4.32
C THR A 167 -17.89 24.39 -4.66
N LEU A 168 -17.42 24.07 -5.88
CA LEU A 168 -17.19 22.68 -6.30
C LEU A 168 -16.09 22.01 -5.48
N ASN A 169 -15.04 22.75 -5.12
CA ASN A 169 -14.00 22.26 -4.22
C ASN A 169 -14.55 21.96 -2.81
N SER A 170 -15.38 22.85 -2.26
CA SER A 170 -16.06 22.60 -0.97
C SER A 170 -16.92 21.34 -1.04
N GLU A 171 -17.71 21.19 -2.11
CA GLU A 171 -18.55 20.01 -2.33
C GLU A 171 -17.70 18.73 -2.40
N LEU A 172 -16.59 18.74 -3.13
CA LEU A 172 -15.67 17.60 -3.19
C LEU A 172 -15.12 17.25 -1.79
N ASN A 173 -14.72 18.24 -1.00
CA ASN A 173 -14.24 17.99 0.37
C ASN A 173 -15.34 17.40 1.26
N ASP A 174 -16.58 17.88 1.16
CA ASP A 174 -17.72 17.35 1.93
C ASP A 174 -18.03 15.90 1.54
N LEU A 175 -18.05 15.59 0.23
CA LEU A 175 -18.32 14.24 -0.27
C LEU A 175 -17.22 13.24 0.11
N THR A 176 -15.96 13.62 -0.08
CA THR A 176 -14.82 12.77 0.32
C THR A 176 -14.77 12.54 1.83
N THR A 177 -15.15 13.54 2.63
CA THR A 177 -15.30 13.40 4.08
C THR A 177 -16.43 12.43 4.44
N ALA A 178 -17.58 12.54 3.78
CA ALA A 178 -18.72 11.65 4.00
C ALA A 178 -18.39 10.20 3.63
N MET A 179 -17.71 9.97 2.50
CA MET A 179 -17.24 8.64 2.10
C MET A 179 -16.28 8.04 3.14
N GLN A 180 -15.30 8.81 3.60
CA GLN A 180 -14.36 8.35 4.62
C GLN A 180 -15.08 8.00 5.93
N ALA A 181 -16.01 8.84 6.38
CA ALA A 181 -16.81 8.58 7.57
C ALA A 181 -17.68 7.33 7.44
N ALA A 182 -18.26 7.09 6.26
CA ALA A 182 -19.05 5.89 5.98
C ALA A 182 -18.21 4.60 6.06
N TYR A 183 -16.97 4.65 5.55
CA TYR A 183 -16.05 3.52 5.69
C TYR A 183 -15.62 3.29 7.14
N ASP A 184 -15.15 4.35 7.81
CA ASP A 184 -14.60 4.27 9.18
C ASP A 184 -15.68 3.90 10.22
N GLY A 185 -16.93 4.25 9.95
CA GLY A 185 -18.09 3.91 10.78
C GLY A 185 -18.60 2.48 10.59
N GLY A 186 -18.09 1.73 9.61
CA GLY A 186 -18.55 0.37 9.30
C GLY A 186 -18.33 -0.60 10.47
N LYS A 187 -19.41 -1.23 10.94
CA LYS A 187 -19.39 -2.27 11.99
C LYS A 187 -20.31 -3.42 11.61
N VAL A 188 -19.91 -4.65 11.91
CA VAL A 188 -20.68 -5.87 11.60
C VAL A 188 -20.98 -6.63 12.89
N ASP A 189 -22.23 -7.08 13.06
CA ASP A 189 -22.58 -7.96 14.18
C ASP A 189 -22.06 -9.39 13.94
N VAL A 190 -21.13 -9.80 14.79
CA VAL A 190 -20.63 -11.17 14.85
C VAL A 190 -20.95 -11.74 16.22
N SER A 191 -22.02 -12.52 16.28
CA SER A 191 -22.49 -13.19 17.50
C SER A 191 -22.83 -12.21 18.64
N GLY A 192 -23.55 -11.13 18.32
CA GLY A 192 -23.99 -10.12 19.29
C GLY A 192 -22.93 -9.08 19.65
N LYS A 193 -21.79 -9.06 18.93
CA LYS A 193 -20.72 -8.07 19.09
C LYS A 193 -20.57 -7.30 17.78
N ASN A 194 -20.64 -5.97 17.86
CA ASN A 194 -20.34 -5.09 16.74
C ASN A 194 -18.83 -4.97 16.58
N LEU A 195 -18.28 -5.64 15.58
CA LEU A 195 -16.85 -5.66 15.25
C LEU A 195 -16.56 -4.63 14.16
N ASP A 196 -15.44 -3.92 14.31
CA ASP A 196 -14.89 -3.05 13.27
C ASP A 196 -14.07 -3.84 12.24
N PHE A 197 -13.57 -3.17 11.21
CA PHE A 197 -12.80 -3.81 10.14
C PHE A 197 -11.61 -4.64 10.65
N ASP A 198 -10.93 -4.15 11.69
CA ASP A 198 -9.69 -4.76 12.17
C ASP A 198 -9.99 -6.08 12.91
N ASP A 199 -11.03 -6.09 13.75
CA ASP A 199 -11.50 -7.31 14.40
C ASP A 199 -12.07 -8.32 13.37
N LEU A 200 -12.70 -7.83 12.30
CA LEU A 200 -13.21 -8.67 11.23
C LEU A 200 -12.10 -9.34 10.41
N ILE A 201 -10.94 -8.70 10.21
CA ILE A 201 -9.79 -9.34 9.55
C ILE A 201 -9.37 -10.60 10.31
N ASP A 202 -9.31 -10.52 11.64
CA ASP A 202 -8.96 -11.65 12.51
C ASP A 202 -9.97 -12.79 12.38
N VAL A 203 -11.27 -12.48 12.33
CA VAL A 203 -12.33 -13.48 12.13
C VAL A 203 -12.22 -14.11 10.75
N MET A 204 -12.10 -13.31 9.69
CA MET A 204 -11.98 -13.79 8.30
C MET A 204 -10.72 -14.65 8.09
N GLY A 205 -9.63 -14.36 8.80
CA GLY A 205 -8.39 -15.13 8.74
C GLY A 205 -8.43 -16.47 9.47
N ARG A 206 -9.17 -16.57 10.58
CA ARG A 206 -9.18 -17.76 11.45
C ARG A 206 -10.37 -18.67 11.24
N SER A 207 -11.56 -18.12 10.97
CA SER A 207 -12.75 -18.93 10.79
C SER A 207 -12.63 -19.82 9.55
N ARG A 208 -13.29 -20.97 9.61
CA ARG A 208 -13.45 -21.94 8.52
C ARG A 208 -14.93 -22.32 8.36
N ASP A 209 -15.83 -21.56 8.96
CA ASP A 209 -17.27 -21.72 8.76
C ASP A 209 -17.69 -20.96 7.51
N TYR A 210 -18.11 -21.70 6.49
CA TYR A 210 -18.52 -21.17 5.19
C TYR A 210 -19.64 -20.13 5.32
N ASP A 211 -20.67 -20.40 6.12
CA ASP A 211 -21.87 -19.54 6.16
C ASP A 211 -21.61 -18.29 7.02
N GLU A 212 -20.83 -18.44 8.10
CA GLU A 212 -20.37 -17.31 8.90
C GLU A 212 -19.56 -16.32 8.05
N LEU A 213 -18.58 -16.83 7.32
CA LEU A 213 -17.72 -16.03 6.44
C LEU A 213 -18.53 -15.34 5.33
N ALA A 214 -19.52 -16.02 4.75
CA ALA A 214 -20.36 -15.44 3.69
C ALA A 214 -21.20 -14.27 4.20
N ARG A 215 -21.78 -14.42 5.40
CA ARG A 215 -22.54 -13.36 6.08
C ARG A 215 -21.66 -12.17 6.42
N ILE A 216 -20.51 -12.40 7.06
CA ILE A 216 -19.56 -11.33 7.42
C ILE A 216 -19.10 -10.57 6.18
N TRP A 217 -18.74 -11.30 5.12
CA TRP A 217 -18.31 -10.72 3.85
C TRP A 217 -19.37 -9.77 3.26
N LYS A 218 -20.64 -10.19 3.29
CA LYS A 218 -21.77 -9.42 2.77
C LYS A 218 -22.04 -8.21 3.66
N ASP A 219 -22.15 -8.42 4.97
CA ASP A 219 -22.53 -7.37 5.91
C ASP A 219 -21.47 -6.26 5.95
N TRP A 220 -20.17 -6.58 5.83
CA TRP A 220 -19.13 -5.56 5.69
C TRP A 220 -19.36 -4.65 4.47
N ARG A 221 -19.72 -5.23 3.32
CA ARG A 221 -20.00 -4.48 2.07
C ARG A 221 -21.26 -3.64 2.18
N ASP A 222 -22.27 -4.14 2.87
CA ASP A 222 -23.53 -3.44 3.10
C ASP A 222 -23.36 -2.26 4.08
N GLN A 223 -22.46 -2.38 5.06
CA GLN A 223 -22.18 -1.35 6.05
C GLN A 223 -21.17 -0.30 5.57
N THR A 224 -20.46 -0.55 4.47
CA THR A 224 -19.48 0.38 3.91
C THR A 224 -19.81 0.78 2.47
N GLY A 225 -19.45 -0.06 1.50
CA GLY A 225 -19.60 0.20 0.07
C GLY A 225 -21.00 0.71 -0.30
N ARG A 226 -22.05 0.00 0.14
CA ARG A 226 -23.45 0.41 -0.11
C ARG A 226 -23.77 1.82 0.40
N GLN A 227 -23.21 2.24 1.53
CA GLN A 227 -23.46 3.56 2.13
C GLN A 227 -22.88 4.71 1.27
N MET A 228 -21.90 4.41 0.41
CA MET A 228 -21.23 5.39 -0.43
C MET A 228 -21.71 5.38 -1.89
N ARG A 229 -22.57 4.42 -2.26
CA ARG A 229 -23.01 4.14 -3.64
C ARG A 229 -23.55 5.38 -4.36
N ASP A 230 -24.34 6.18 -3.66
CA ASP A 230 -25.09 7.30 -4.25
C ASP A 230 -24.26 8.58 -4.37
N ILE A 231 -23.26 8.76 -3.50
CA ILE A 231 -22.41 9.96 -3.48
C ILE A 231 -21.16 9.82 -4.34
N PHE A 232 -20.69 8.58 -4.57
CA PHE A 232 -19.47 8.33 -5.35
C PHE A 232 -19.49 8.87 -6.79
N PRO A 233 -20.59 8.76 -7.58
CA PRO A 233 -20.62 9.33 -8.93
C PRO A 233 -20.32 10.83 -8.98
N ARG A 234 -20.86 11.60 -8.03
CA ARG A 234 -20.61 13.05 -7.93
C ARG A 234 -19.16 13.34 -7.55
N THR A 235 -18.58 12.54 -6.66
CA THR A 235 -17.15 12.62 -6.33
C THR A 235 -16.27 12.42 -7.58
N VAL A 236 -16.55 11.40 -8.40
CA VAL A 236 -15.82 11.12 -9.65
C VAL A 236 -15.95 12.29 -10.63
N GLU A 237 -17.15 12.85 -10.79
CA GLU A 237 -17.39 14.00 -11.66
C GLU A 237 -16.52 15.20 -11.26
N LEU A 238 -16.50 15.56 -9.97
CA LEU A 238 -15.73 16.69 -9.44
C LEU A 238 -14.21 16.47 -9.60
N LEU A 239 -13.72 15.24 -9.41
CA LEU A 239 -12.32 14.89 -9.67
C LEU A 239 -11.97 15.03 -11.16
N ASN A 240 -12.86 14.63 -12.06
CA ASN A 240 -12.67 14.77 -13.50
C ASN A 240 -12.78 16.22 -13.99
N ILE A 241 -13.53 17.08 -13.30
CA ILE A 241 -13.50 18.53 -13.53
C ILE A 241 -12.10 19.06 -13.18
N ALA A 242 -11.60 18.73 -12.00
CA ALA A 242 -10.27 19.15 -11.55
C ALA A 242 -9.13 18.66 -12.47
N ALA A 243 -9.27 17.43 -13.00
CA ALA A 243 -8.33 16.86 -13.95
C ALA A 243 -8.30 17.62 -15.28
N ARG A 244 -9.48 17.94 -15.83
CA ARG A 244 -9.60 18.69 -17.08
C ARG A 244 -9.13 20.14 -16.96
N GLU A 245 -9.35 20.77 -15.81
CA GLU A 245 -8.77 22.10 -15.49
C GLU A 245 -7.24 22.08 -15.39
N ALA A 246 -6.63 20.90 -15.25
CA ALA A 246 -5.19 20.68 -15.21
C ALA A 246 -4.66 19.97 -16.47
N ASP A 247 -5.42 20.03 -17.58
CA ASP A 247 -5.07 19.49 -18.90
C ASP A 247 -4.89 17.95 -18.96
N TYR A 248 -5.52 17.23 -18.03
CA TYR A 248 -5.67 15.77 -18.11
C TYR A 248 -7.06 15.40 -18.63
N SER A 249 -7.15 14.30 -19.38
CA SER A 249 -8.42 13.77 -19.90
C SER A 249 -9.39 13.37 -18.79
N ASP A 250 -8.88 12.71 -17.75
CA ASP A 250 -9.60 12.27 -16.57
C ASP A 250 -8.67 12.17 -15.34
N TYR A 251 -9.25 11.94 -14.16
CA TYR A 251 -8.48 11.80 -12.92
C TYR A 251 -7.57 10.56 -12.92
N GLY A 252 -7.91 9.53 -13.69
CA GLY A 252 -7.07 8.34 -13.85
C GLY A 252 -5.76 8.65 -14.58
N GLU A 253 -5.80 9.49 -15.62
CA GLU A 253 -4.60 9.96 -16.31
C GLU A 253 -3.69 10.74 -15.36
N PHE A 254 -4.26 11.67 -14.59
CA PHE A 254 -3.52 12.38 -13.55
C PHE A 254 -2.88 11.41 -12.55
N ALA A 255 -3.62 10.39 -12.08
CA ALA A 255 -3.09 9.42 -11.12
C ALA A 255 -1.92 8.59 -11.68
N ARG A 256 -1.87 8.35 -12.99
CA ARG A 256 -0.80 7.60 -13.66
C ARG A 256 0.45 8.43 -13.99
N LYS A 257 0.37 9.76 -13.95
CA LYS A 257 1.47 10.65 -14.38
C LYS A 257 2.81 10.39 -13.68
N THR A 258 2.78 9.96 -12.42
CA THR A 258 3.98 9.68 -11.62
C THR A 258 4.83 8.55 -12.20
N TYR A 259 4.21 7.62 -12.94
CA TYR A 259 4.89 6.50 -13.59
C TYR A 259 5.37 6.85 -14.99
N LYS A 260 4.73 7.82 -15.66
CA LYS A 260 5.26 8.41 -16.90
C LYS A 260 6.56 9.17 -16.64
N ASP A 261 6.65 9.89 -15.51
CA ASP A 261 7.86 10.55 -15.02
C ASP A 261 8.58 11.40 -16.09
N GLY A 262 7.78 12.14 -16.86
CA GLY A 262 8.24 13.02 -17.94
C GLY A 262 8.42 12.34 -19.31
N ASP A 263 8.16 11.03 -19.43
CA ASP A 263 8.13 10.30 -20.70
C ASP A 263 6.71 10.29 -21.28
N PRO A 264 6.39 11.15 -22.29
CA PRO A 264 5.03 11.27 -22.82
C PRO A 264 4.59 10.01 -23.58
N ASP A 265 5.54 9.22 -24.08
CA ASP A 265 5.30 8.01 -24.86
C ASP A 265 5.14 6.77 -23.97
N TYR A 266 5.33 6.89 -22.65
CA TYR A 266 5.19 5.78 -21.72
C TYR A 266 3.72 5.45 -21.42
N ASP A 267 3.25 4.33 -21.97
CA ASP A 267 1.91 3.80 -21.68
C ASP A 267 1.93 2.89 -20.44
N VAL A 268 1.50 3.48 -19.31
CA VAL A 268 1.36 2.79 -18.03
C VAL A 268 0.30 1.68 -18.09
N VAL A 269 -0.78 1.86 -18.87
CA VAL A 269 -1.88 0.88 -18.96
C VAL A 269 -1.40 -0.35 -19.73
N GLU A 270 -0.76 -0.14 -20.89
CA GLU A 270 -0.18 -1.23 -21.68
C GLU A 270 0.88 -2.01 -20.88
N ARG A 271 1.76 -1.31 -20.18
CA ARG A 271 2.79 -1.93 -19.31
C ARG A 271 2.17 -2.84 -18.26
N VAL A 272 1.09 -2.40 -17.61
CA VAL A 272 0.40 -3.16 -16.56
C VAL A 272 -0.34 -4.36 -17.13
N ASP A 273 -0.99 -4.21 -18.30
CA ASP A 273 -1.61 -5.31 -19.02
C ASP A 273 -0.58 -6.37 -19.45
N ALA A 274 0.60 -5.96 -19.92
CA ALA A 274 1.69 -6.86 -20.28
C ALA A 274 2.22 -7.63 -19.05
N LEU A 275 2.48 -6.94 -17.94
CA LEU A 275 2.95 -7.58 -16.69
C LEU A 275 1.93 -8.56 -16.13
N TYR A 276 0.63 -8.25 -16.22
CA TYR A 276 -0.43 -9.20 -15.86
C TYR A 276 -0.41 -10.43 -16.78
N GLY A 277 -0.19 -10.24 -18.08
CA GLY A 277 -0.03 -11.34 -19.05
C GLY A 277 1.13 -12.27 -18.68
N ASP A 278 2.29 -11.72 -18.32
CA ASP A 278 3.49 -12.49 -17.94
C ASP A 278 3.27 -13.38 -16.70
N ILE A 279 2.47 -12.92 -15.73
CA ILE A 279 2.21 -13.65 -14.48
C ILE A 279 0.96 -14.53 -14.50
N CYS A 280 0.09 -14.33 -15.49
CA CYS A 280 -1.23 -14.95 -15.57
C CYS A 280 -1.16 -16.49 -15.51
N TYR A 281 -0.20 -17.13 -16.18
CA TYR A 281 -0.12 -18.59 -16.22
C TYR A 281 0.13 -19.19 -14.82
N LEU A 282 1.12 -18.66 -14.11
CA LEU A 282 1.41 -19.07 -12.73
C LEU A 282 0.20 -18.85 -11.81
N TYR A 283 -0.47 -17.71 -11.96
CA TYR A 283 -1.67 -17.43 -11.19
C TYR A 283 -2.80 -18.43 -11.46
N LYS A 284 -3.06 -18.80 -12.72
CA LYS A 284 -4.09 -19.79 -13.05
C LYS A 284 -3.80 -21.16 -12.47
N LEU A 285 -2.55 -21.60 -12.45
CA LEU A 285 -2.17 -22.84 -11.77
C LEU A 285 -2.46 -22.79 -10.27
N LEU A 286 -2.10 -21.67 -9.61
CA LEU A 286 -2.40 -21.45 -8.18
C LEU A 286 -3.90 -21.42 -7.92
N HIS A 287 -4.68 -20.74 -8.77
CA HIS A 287 -6.13 -20.67 -8.68
C HIS A 287 -6.77 -22.05 -8.78
N LEU A 288 -6.40 -22.85 -9.80
CA LEU A 288 -6.92 -24.20 -9.99
C LEU A 288 -6.57 -25.11 -8.81
N TYR A 289 -5.33 -25.01 -8.31
CA TYR A 289 -4.89 -25.76 -7.14
C TYR A 289 -5.68 -25.37 -5.88
N ALA A 290 -5.85 -24.07 -5.64
CA ALA A 290 -6.64 -23.57 -4.51
C ALA A 290 -8.10 -24.00 -4.61
N LYS A 291 -8.71 -23.87 -5.81
CA LYS A 291 -10.08 -24.33 -6.12
C LYS A 291 -10.26 -25.79 -5.75
N PHE A 292 -9.36 -26.66 -6.19
CA PHE A 292 -9.38 -28.09 -5.88
C PHE A 292 -9.32 -28.37 -4.37
N LYS A 293 -8.38 -27.74 -3.66
CA LYS A 293 -8.20 -27.93 -2.22
C LYS A 293 -9.38 -27.37 -1.41
N LEU A 294 -9.93 -26.23 -1.81
CA LEU A 294 -11.10 -25.61 -1.16
C LEU A 294 -12.37 -26.42 -1.40
N LYS A 295 -12.57 -26.97 -2.60
CA LYS A 295 -13.69 -27.89 -2.87
C LYS A 295 -13.60 -29.14 -2.00
N ALA A 296 -12.41 -29.71 -1.83
CA ALA A 296 -12.19 -30.84 -0.93
C ALA A 296 -12.48 -30.47 0.55
N LYS A 297 -12.15 -29.26 0.98
CA LYS A 297 -12.39 -28.78 2.35
C LYS A 297 -13.87 -28.52 2.65
N TYR A 298 -14.59 -27.86 1.75
CA TYR A 298 -15.95 -27.38 1.97
C TYR A 298 -17.05 -28.27 1.38
N GLY A 299 -16.69 -29.25 0.54
CA GLY A 299 -17.59 -30.27 0.01
C GLY A 299 -18.79 -29.67 -0.72
N ASN A 300 -20.00 -30.02 -0.27
CA ASN A 300 -21.25 -29.59 -0.88
C ASN A 300 -21.56 -28.10 -0.65
N LYS A 301 -20.97 -27.46 0.37
CA LYS A 301 -21.14 -26.01 0.57
C LYS A 301 -20.47 -25.19 -0.54
N TYR A 302 -19.39 -25.71 -1.11
CA TYR A 302 -18.81 -25.16 -2.32
C TYR A 302 -19.68 -25.61 -3.51
N LYS A 303 -20.52 -24.73 -4.04
CA LYS A 303 -21.50 -25.10 -5.07
C LYS A 303 -20.81 -25.66 -6.32
N ASP A 304 -21.40 -26.69 -6.92
CA ASP A 304 -20.87 -27.27 -8.17
C ASP A 304 -20.92 -26.28 -9.33
N GLU A 305 -21.87 -25.34 -9.31
CA GLU A 305 -21.94 -24.22 -10.24
C GLU A 305 -20.70 -23.33 -10.14
N ASP A 306 -20.35 -22.86 -8.93
CA ASP A 306 -19.13 -22.07 -8.71
C ASP A 306 -17.88 -22.81 -9.20
N PHE A 307 -17.82 -24.12 -8.92
CA PHE A 307 -16.70 -24.95 -9.35
C PHE A 307 -16.61 -25.09 -10.88
N ARG A 308 -17.73 -25.29 -11.57
CA ARG A 308 -17.83 -25.40 -13.04
C ARG A 308 -17.58 -24.06 -13.73
N ASN A 309 -17.90 -22.96 -13.08
CA ASN A 309 -17.71 -21.60 -13.58
C ASN A 309 -16.28 -21.07 -13.35
N ASP A 310 -15.33 -21.95 -13.01
CA ASP A 310 -13.95 -21.62 -12.66
C ASP A 310 -13.83 -20.51 -11.61
N CYS A 311 -14.74 -20.51 -10.63
CA CYS A 311 -14.86 -19.43 -9.68
C CYS A 311 -14.64 -19.88 -8.23
N ILE A 312 -13.82 -19.12 -7.48
CA ILE A 312 -13.66 -19.30 -6.03
C ILE A 312 -14.54 -18.30 -5.28
N PRO A 313 -15.45 -18.76 -4.40
CA PRO A 313 -16.22 -17.84 -3.56
C PRO A 313 -15.32 -16.95 -2.69
N ALA A 314 -15.51 -15.63 -2.76
CA ALA A 314 -14.57 -14.65 -2.21
C ALA A 314 -14.35 -14.74 -0.69
N HIS A 315 -15.37 -15.16 0.06
CA HIS A 315 -15.37 -15.25 1.52
C HIS A 315 -14.49 -16.36 2.12
N ILE A 316 -14.10 -17.38 1.36
CA ILE A 316 -13.31 -18.53 1.87
C ILE A 316 -11.81 -18.43 1.57
N LEU A 317 -11.33 -17.25 1.20
CA LEU A 317 -9.93 -16.99 0.86
C LEU A 317 -9.07 -16.53 2.06
N GLY A 318 -9.65 -16.53 3.27
CA GLY A 318 -8.95 -16.17 4.50
C GLY A 318 -8.74 -14.67 4.72
N GLU A 319 -9.42 -13.81 3.96
CA GLU A 319 -9.29 -12.36 4.04
C GLU A 319 -10.59 -11.70 3.52
N MET A 320 -10.89 -10.47 3.94
CA MET A 320 -12.16 -9.77 3.61
C MET A 320 -12.37 -9.53 2.11
N TYR A 321 -11.28 -9.34 1.36
CA TYR A 321 -11.28 -9.03 -0.07
C TYR A 321 -10.63 -10.12 -0.93
N GLY A 322 -10.05 -11.15 -0.30
CA GLY A 322 -9.35 -12.25 -0.96
C GLY A 322 -8.05 -11.83 -1.65
N LEU A 323 -7.42 -10.75 -1.18
CA LEU A 323 -6.23 -10.17 -1.82
C LEU A 323 -4.92 -10.93 -1.49
N HIS A 324 -4.89 -11.64 -0.35
CA HIS A 324 -3.86 -12.61 0.02
C HIS A 324 -4.53 -13.88 0.53
N TRP A 325 -3.93 -15.04 0.29
CA TRP A 325 -4.47 -16.36 0.67
C TRP A 325 -3.61 -17.08 1.73
N THR A 326 -2.67 -16.36 2.35
CA THR A 326 -1.76 -16.92 3.37
C THR A 326 -2.50 -17.42 4.61
N ASN A 327 -3.61 -16.80 4.97
CA ASN A 327 -4.42 -17.20 6.13
C ASN A 327 -5.09 -18.57 5.97
N ILE A 328 -5.19 -19.11 4.75
CA ILE A 328 -5.68 -20.48 4.46
C ILE A 328 -4.56 -21.45 4.06
N TYR A 329 -3.30 -21.11 4.38
CA TYR A 329 -2.15 -21.94 4.05
C TYR A 329 -2.21 -23.35 4.67
N ASP A 330 -2.88 -23.51 5.82
CA ASP A 330 -3.15 -24.82 6.43
C ASP A 330 -3.95 -25.76 5.51
N ILE A 331 -4.83 -25.21 4.68
CA ILE A 331 -5.61 -25.94 3.67
C ILE A 331 -4.75 -26.19 2.43
N LEU A 332 -3.95 -25.19 2.03
CA LEU A 332 -3.25 -25.18 0.74
C LEU A 332 -1.86 -25.81 0.76
N LYS A 333 -1.25 -26.08 1.93
CA LYS A 333 0.09 -26.67 1.99
C LYS A 333 0.20 -27.98 1.17
N ILE A 334 1.28 -28.09 0.38
CA ILE A 334 1.56 -29.26 -0.47
C ILE A 334 2.10 -30.41 0.38
N SER A 335 3.11 -30.14 1.21
CA SER A 335 3.68 -31.12 2.15
C SER A 335 3.19 -30.83 3.58
N PRO A 336 2.20 -31.58 4.13
CA PRO A 336 1.54 -31.22 5.39
C PRO A 336 2.44 -31.21 6.63
N ASP A 337 3.47 -32.07 6.64
CA ASP A 337 4.38 -32.26 7.76
C ASP A 337 5.50 -31.22 7.83
N ILE A 338 5.62 -30.37 6.80
CA ILE A 338 6.66 -29.36 6.64
C ILE A 338 6.01 -27.99 6.70
N THR A 339 6.25 -27.26 7.78
CA THR A 339 5.57 -25.98 8.07
C THR A 339 6.02 -24.83 7.17
N GLY A 340 6.98 -25.04 6.26
CA GLY A 340 7.50 -23.99 5.37
C GLY A 340 8.50 -23.07 6.09
N ALA A 341 8.59 -21.80 5.67
CA ALA A 341 9.39 -20.76 6.32
C ALA A 341 8.80 -20.23 7.65
N ASP A 342 7.89 -20.99 8.27
CA ASP A 342 7.33 -20.65 9.58
C ASP A 342 8.30 -21.02 10.71
N VAL A 343 8.91 -20.00 11.31
CA VAL A 343 9.85 -20.04 12.43
C VAL A 343 9.20 -19.69 13.77
N THR A 344 7.87 -19.68 13.87
CA THR A 344 7.13 -19.26 15.08
C THR A 344 7.52 -20.08 16.31
N GLU A 345 7.56 -21.41 16.17
CA GLU A 345 7.98 -22.32 17.25
C GLU A 345 9.40 -21.99 17.74
N HIS A 346 10.35 -21.80 16.82
CA HIS A 346 11.72 -21.43 17.17
C HIS A 346 11.78 -20.10 17.94
N LEU A 347 11.03 -19.08 17.50
CA LEU A 347 10.98 -17.80 18.19
C LEU A 347 10.45 -17.94 19.63
N GLN A 348 9.41 -18.76 19.80
CA GLN A 348 8.78 -19.00 21.11
C GLN A 348 9.69 -19.81 22.03
N GLU A 349 10.26 -20.93 21.56
CA GLU A 349 11.16 -21.79 22.33
C GLU A 349 12.44 -21.05 22.78
N ASN A 350 12.93 -20.10 21.97
CA ASN A 350 14.12 -19.31 22.28
C ASN A 350 13.80 -17.99 23.01
N ASN A 351 12.57 -17.82 23.52
CA ASN A 351 12.14 -16.66 24.30
C ASN A 351 12.41 -15.31 23.58
N PHE A 352 12.10 -15.25 22.29
CA PHE A 352 12.09 -13.98 21.57
C PHE A 352 11.03 -13.04 22.14
N THR A 353 11.34 -11.76 22.11
CA THR A 353 10.40 -10.67 22.39
C THR A 353 10.30 -9.81 21.13
N ALA A 354 9.27 -8.96 21.04
CA ALA A 354 9.12 -8.02 19.93
C ALA A 354 10.39 -7.16 19.70
N ILE A 355 11.02 -6.69 20.77
CA ILE A 355 12.28 -5.93 20.70
C ILE A 355 13.43 -6.81 20.21
N LYS A 356 13.54 -8.07 20.66
CA LYS A 356 14.58 -8.99 20.15
C LYS A 356 14.40 -9.26 18.65
N MET A 357 13.17 -9.39 18.17
CA MET A 357 12.86 -9.52 16.74
C MET A 357 13.28 -8.27 15.96
N ALA A 358 13.00 -7.07 16.49
CA ALA A 358 13.44 -5.82 15.89
C ALA A 358 14.97 -5.65 15.88
N ARG A 359 15.67 -6.05 16.95
CA ARG A 359 17.14 -6.03 17.02
C ARG A 359 17.78 -6.99 16.02
N LEU A 360 17.21 -8.18 15.88
CA LEU A 360 17.63 -9.13 14.84
C LEU A 360 17.48 -8.53 13.43
N ALA A 361 16.38 -7.81 13.17
CA ALA A 361 16.20 -7.12 11.90
C ALA A 361 17.24 -5.98 11.74
N GLU A 362 17.52 -5.18 12.76
CA GLU A 362 18.61 -4.18 12.74
C GLU A 362 19.96 -4.81 12.37
N GLU A 363 20.35 -5.92 13.03
CA GLU A 363 21.59 -6.64 12.72
C GLU A 363 21.67 -7.07 11.25
N PHE A 364 20.55 -7.52 10.68
CA PHE A 364 20.48 -7.86 9.26
C PHE A 364 20.71 -6.64 8.36
N PHE A 365 20.04 -5.52 8.60
CA PHE A 365 20.22 -4.28 7.83
C PHE A 365 21.66 -3.77 7.94
N VAL A 366 22.25 -3.77 9.13
CA VAL A 366 23.64 -3.35 9.36
C VAL A 366 24.62 -4.23 8.59
N ARG A 367 24.39 -5.55 8.54
CA ARG A 367 25.21 -6.47 7.75
C ARG A 367 25.08 -6.27 6.23
N LEU A 368 23.95 -5.71 5.77
CA LEU A 368 23.77 -5.26 4.39
C LEU A 368 24.41 -3.87 4.14
N GLY A 369 25.00 -3.26 5.16
CA GLY A 369 25.69 -1.98 5.08
C GLY A 369 24.81 -0.77 5.37
N PHE A 370 23.59 -0.93 5.88
CA PHE A 370 22.82 0.21 6.38
C PHE A 370 23.35 0.70 7.73
N ASP A 371 23.00 1.93 8.10
CA ASP A 371 23.32 2.47 9.42
C ASP A 371 22.48 1.79 10.51
N ASN A 372 22.96 1.85 11.76
CA ASN A 372 22.17 1.45 12.92
C ASN A 372 20.89 2.30 13.03
N MET A 373 19.84 1.75 13.63
CA MET A 373 18.65 2.53 13.96
C MET A 373 19.01 3.59 15.01
N THR A 374 18.39 4.76 14.93
CA THR A 374 18.72 5.88 15.83
C THR A 374 18.26 5.61 17.27
N GLU A 375 18.84 6.34 18.23
CA GLU A 375 18.37 6.26 19.62
C GLU A 375 16.88 6.66 19.73
N GLN A 376 16.46 7.66 18.96
CA GLN A 376 15.06 8.09 18.88
C GLN A 376 14.13 6.97 18.39
N PHE A 377 14.56 6.18 17.40
CA PHE A 377 13.80 5.02 16.94
C PHE A 377 13.52 4.06 18.09
N TRP A 378 14.53 3.69 18.88
CA TRP A 378 14.37 2.74 19.98
C TRP A 378 13.54 3.31 21.13
N ASN A 379 13.71 4.59 21.45
CA ASN A 379 13.03 5.23 22.58
C ASN A 379 11.56 5.56 22.29
N HIS A 380 11.21 5.83 21.03
CA HIS A 380 9.88 6.35 20.68
C HIS A 380 9.02 5.42 19.80
N SER A 381 9.56 4.32 19.29
CA SER A 381 8.79 3.33 18.53
C SER A 381 7.89 2.48 19.43
N VAL A 382 6.82 1.95 18.85
CA VAL A 382 5.92 0.99 19.48
C VAL A 382 6.17 -0.39 18.91
N PHE A 383 6.68 -1.29 19.74
CA PHE A 383 6.94 -2.69 19.38
C PHE A 383 5.89 -3.67 19.92
N LYS A 384 5.02 -3.22 20.83
CA LYS A 384 3.97 -4.06 21.43
C LYS A 384 2.75 -3.20 21.71
N ARG A 385 1.56 -3.83 21.71
CA ARG A 385 0.32 -3.16 22.08
C ARG A 385 0.47 -2.51 23.47
N PRO A 386 0.28 -1.18 23.58
CA PRO A 386 0.35 -0.51 24.86
C PRO A 386 -0.82 -0.96 25.75
N THR A 387 -0.54 -1.27 27.01
CA THR A 387 -1.55 -1.71 27.99
C THR A 387 -2.15 -0.56 28.80
N HIS A 388 -1.51 0.60 28.80
CA HIS A 388 -1.90 1.78 29.57
C HIS A 388 -2.87 2.71 28.83
N ILE A 389 -3.15 2.44 27.56
CA ILE A 389 -4.12 3.16 26.73
C ILE A 389 -4.97 2.16 25.96
N ASN A 390 -6.27 2.43 25.86
CA ASN A 390 -7.14 1.64 25.01
C ASN A 390 -6.94 2.07 23.56
N VAL A 391 -6.28 1.24 22.75
CA VAL A 391 -6.06 1.48 21.32
C VAL A 391 -6.95 0.56 20.49
N SER A 392 -7.39 1.00 19.31
CA SER A 392 -8.11 0.15 18.35
C SER A 392 -7.18 -0.91 17.76
N SER A 393 -7.72 -1.88 17.03
CA SER A 393 -6.90 -2.87 16.33
C SER A 393 -6.16 -2.24 15.12
N SER A 394 -6.68 -1.17 14.51
CA SER A 394 -6.03 -0.38 13.42
C SER A 394 -4.76 0.33 13.86
N PHE A 395 -4.67 0.72 15.13
CA PHE A 395 -3.44 1.23 15.72
C PHE A 395 -2.30 0.20 15.62
N CYS A 396 -2.64 -1.08 15.74
CA CYS A 396 -1.68 -2.17 15.71
C CYS A 396 -1.19 -2.53 14.32
N HIS A 397 -1.84 -2.00 13.28
CA HIS A 397 -1.37 -2.15 11.92
C HIS A 397 0.03 -1.53 11.78
N ALA A 398 0.95 -2.35 11.27
CA ALA A 398 2.35 -2.01 11.14
C ALA A 398 2.52 -0.76 10.26
N SER A 399 3.39 0.15 10.70
CA SER A 399 3.75 1.32 9.92
C SER A 399 5.10 1.90 10.34
N ALA A 400 5.91 2.26 9.36
CA ALA A 400 7.06 3.13 9.50
C ALA A 400 6.67 4.60 9.24
N THR A 401 7.16 5.51 10.08
CA THR A 401 6.89 6.95 9.97
C THR A 401 8.19 7.75 9.95
N ASN A 402 8.31 8.67 9.00
CA ASN A 402 9.33 9.71 8.98
C ASN A 402 8.77 10.97 9.64
N LEU A 403 9.27 11.31 10.83
CA LEU A 403 8.95 12.57 11.50
C LEU A 403 9.87 13.70 11.04
N PHE A 404 10.83 13.43 10.14
CA PHE A 404 11.90 14.34 9.71
C PHE A 404 12.85 14.71 10.86
N LYS A 405 13.97 15.38 10.55
CA LYS A 405 15.01 15.76 11.53
C LYS A 405 15.57 14.53 12.28
N ASP A 406 15.87 13.48 11.51
CA ASP A 406 16.44 12.20 11.98
C ASP A 406 15.59 11.42 13.00
N ASP A 407 14.28 11.70 13.04
CA ASP A 407 13.30 10.97 13.85
C ASP A 407 12.47 10.04 12.97
N TYR A 408 12.78 8.73 13.05
CA TYR A 408 12.08 7.67 12.33
C TYR A 408 11.52 6.68 13.34
N ARG A 409 10.28 6.23 13.14
CA ARG A 409 9.59 5.41 14.14
C ARG A 409 8.84 4.24 13.51
N LEU A 410 8.91 3.09 14.17
CA LEU A 410 8.06 1.94 13.92
C LEU A 410 6.85 1.98 14.86
N ARG A 411 5.66 1.66 14.34
CA ARG A 411 4.49 1.39 15.15
C ARG A 411 3.89 0.05 14.74
N MET A 412 3.98 -0.94 15.61
CA MET A 412 3.49 -2.29 15.38
C MET A 412 3.18 -2.97 16.71
N CYS A 413 2.03 -3.65 16.81
CA CYS A 413 1.74 -4.51 17.96
C CYS A 413 2.24 -5.94 17.69
N THR A 414 3.56 -6.11 17.75
CA THR A 414 4.21 -7.35 17.35
C THR A 414 3.83 -8.52 18.27
N ASN A 415 3.33 -9.58 17.65
CA ASN A 415 3.23 -10.91 18.20
C ASN A 415 4.50 -11.71 17.90
N VAL A 416 4.86 -12.65 18.77
CA VAL A 416 6.05 -13.49 18.58
C VAL A 416 5.70 -14.65 17.62
N ASN A 417 5.72 -14.35 16.32
CA ASN A 417 5.47 -15.28 15.23
C ASN A 417 6.22 -14.87 13.94
N SER A 418 6.22 -15.74 12.94
CA SER A 418 6.93 -15.52 11.67
C SER A 418 6.39 -14.37 10.85
N ASN A 419 5.05 -14.21 10.78
CA ASN A 419 4.42 -13.16 10.00
C ASN A 419 4.87 -11.78 10.48
N ASP A 420 4.86 -11.58 11.80
CA ASP A 420 5.23 -10.32 12.41
C ASP A 420 6.74 -10.10 12.37
N LEU A 421 7.56 -11.16 12.44
CA LEU A 421 9.00 -11.06 12.19
C LEU A 421 9.29 -10.49 10.79
N PHE A 422 8.70 -11.07 9.75
CA PHE A 422 8.94 -10.62 8.38
C PHE A 422 8.29 -9.26 8.08
N THR A 423 7.21 -8.91 8.79
CA THR A 423 6.66 -7.54 8.77
C THR A 423 7.64 -6.53 9.36
N ILE A 424 8.36 -6.86 10.45
CA ILE A 424 9.42 -5.99 10.98
C ILE A 424 10.52 -5.74 9.93
N TYR A 425 10.96 -6.78 9.20
CA TYR A 425 11.92 -6.60 8.10
C TYR A 425 11.40 -5.65 7.03
N HIS A 426 10.12 -5.74 6.67
CA HIS A 426 9.48 -4.84 5.73
C HIS A 426 9.50 -3.39 6.24
N GLU A 427 8.96 -3.14 7.44
CA GLU A 427 8.84 -1.78 7.97
C GLU A 427 10.21 -1.13 8.23
N MET A 428 11.20 -1.90 8.68
CA MET A 428 12.57 -1.39 8.83
C MET A 428 13.23 -1.10 7.49
N GLY A 429 12.76 -1.71 6.38
CA GLY A 429 13.14 -1.32 5.03
C GLY A 429 12.69 0.09 4.67
N HIS A 430 11.48 0.49 5.08
CA HIS A 430 11.05 1.88 4.95
C HIS A 430 11.91 2.84 5.77
N ILE A 431 12.24 2.49 7.02
CA ILE A 431 13.11 3.30 7.88
C ILE A 431 14.50 3.47 7.26
N ALA A 432 15.08 2.38 6.73
CA ALA A 432 16.35 2.41 6.02
C ALA A 432 16.29 3.30 4.76
N TYR A 433 15.17 3.30 4.04
CA TYR A 433 14.96 4.18 2.89
C TYR A 433 14.83 5.65 3.32
N PHE A 434 14.04 5.96 4.37
CA PHE A 434 13.95 7.32 4.93
C PHE A 434 15.32 7.87 5.30
N ALA A 435 16.15 7.05 5.95
CA ALA A 435 17.52 7.43 6.31
C ALA A 435 18.42 7.62 5.09
N ALA A 436 18.24 6.83 4.01
CA ALA A 436 19.10 6.89 2.83
C ALA A 436 18.99 8.20 2.05
N TYR A 437 17.79 8.81 1.97
CA TYR A 437 17.58 10.09 1.25
C TYR A 437 17.46 11.30 2.17
N LYS A 438 17.79 11.19 3.46
CA LYS A 438 17.59 12.25 4.47
C LYS A 438 18.24 13.61 4.13
N ASP A 439 19.32 13.56 3.34
CA ASP A 439 20.13 14.71 2.93
C ASP A 439 19.64 15.35 1.61
N GLN A 440 18.62 14.75 0.96
CA GLN A 440 17.99 15.33 -0.22
C GLN A 440 17.09 16.52 0.17
N PRO A 441 16.88 17.49 -0.74
CA PRO A 441 15.76 18.43 -0.63
C PRO A 441 14.44 17.67 -0.37
N TYR A 442 13.52 18.30 0.36
CA TYR A 442 12.25 17.68 0.74
C TYR A 442 11.50 17.13 -0.48
N ILE A 443 11.52 17.87 -1.59
CA ILE A 443 10.79 17.47 -2.80
C ILE A 443 11.30 16.14 -3.40
N TYR A 444 12.53 15.73 -3.05
CA TYR A 444 13.11 14.45 -3.43
C TYR A 444 13.05 13.40 -2.31
N SER A 445 12.54 13.74 -1.12
CA SER A 445 12.48 12.86 0.06
C SER A 445 11.32 11.86 0.00
N GLU A 446 11.21 11.16 -1.12
CA GLU A 446 10.26 10.07 -1.39
C GLU A 446 10.95 9.00 -2.24
N GLY A 447 10.34 7.83 -2.37
CA GLY A 447 10.81 6.80 -3.31
C GLY A 447 10.66 7.27 -4.76
N ALA A 448 11.54 6.79 -5.66
CA ALA A 448 11.62 7.29 -7.04
C ALA A 448 10.26 7.34 -7.77
N ASN A 449 9.41 6.36 -7.49
CA ASN A 449 7.96 6.44 -7.65
C ASN A 449 7.27 5.72 -6.46
N PRO A 450 5.94 5.80 -6.30
CA PRO A 450 5.26 5.21 -5.15
C PRO A 450 5.47 3.69 -4.95
N GLY A 451 5.82 2.93 -6.00
CA GLY A 451 6.09 1.49 -5.89
C GLY A 451 7.45 1.16 -5.28
N PHE A 452 8.44 2.06 -5.34
CA PHE A 452 9.78 1.80 -4.80
C PHE A 452 9.78 1.65 -3.29
N HIS A 453 9.00 2.47 -2.58
CA HIS A 453 9.00 2.46 -1.11
C HIS A 453 8.56 1.11 -0.54
N GLU A 454 7.46 0.59 -1.07
CA GLU A 454 6.87 -0.71 -0.72
C GLU A 454 7.82 -1.85 -1.14
N ALA A 455 8.37 -1.78 -2.37
CA ALA A 455 9.28 -2.80 -2.89
C ALA A 455 10.55 -3.00 -2.05
N VAL A 456 11.11 -1.92 -1.46
CA VAL A 456 12.31 -2.02 -0.62
C VAL A 456 12.04 -2.86 0.63
N GLY A 457 10.95 -2.56 1.35
CA GLY A 457 10.56 -3.34 2.53
C GLY A 457 10.30 -4.80 2.16
N ASP A 458 9.54 -5.02 1.10
CA ASP A 458 9.19 -6.36 0.65
C ASP A 458 10.40 -7.18 0.16
N THR A 459 11.38 -6.54 -0.49
CA THR A 459 12.66 -7.18 -0.85
C THR A 459 13.40 -7.68 0.38
N MET A 460 13.43 -6.90 1.46
CA MET A 460 14.10 -7.29 2.70
C MET A 460 13.36 -8.42 3.41
N SER A 461 12.03 -8.42 3.36
CA SER A 461 11.20 -9.52 3.83
C SER A 461 11.46 -10.82 3.05
N LEU A 462 11.48 -10.77 1.71
CA LEU A 462 11.78 -11.94 0.86
C LEU A 462 13.19 -12.49 1.10
N LEU A 463 14.15 -11.57 1.22
CA LEU A 463 15.53 -11.94 1.46
C LEU A 463 15.69 -12.62 2.82
N SER A 464 15.03 -12.13 3.87
CA SER A 464 15.16 -12.70 5.22
C SER A 464 14.36 -14.00 5.42
N SER A 465 13.26 -14.20 4.70
CA SER A 465 12.37 -15.36 4.88
C SER A 465 12.78 -16.63 4.14
N ASN A 466 13.68 -16.54 3.14
CA ASN A 466 14.01 -17.72 2.35
C ASN A 466 14.71 -18.83 3.16
N PRO A 467 14.48 -20.13 2.86
CA PRO A 467 14.99 -21.24 3.66
C PRO A 467 16.51 -21.23 3.86
N LYS A 468 17.29 -20.77 2.87
CA LYS A 468 18.75 -20.70 2.98
C LYS A 468 19.20 -19.62 3.97
N MET A 469 18.49 -18.48 3.99
CA MET A 469 18.74 -17.41 4.95
C MET A 469 18.28 -17.77 6.36
N LEU A 470 17.13 -18.44 6.52
CA LEU A 470 16.68 -18.95 7.82
C LEU A 470 17.66 -19.98 8.39
N ASN A 471 18.22 -20.86 7.55
CA ASN A 471 19.26 -21.79 7.97
C ASN A 471 20.54 -21.06 8.40
N TYR A 472 20.97 -20.08 7.59
CA TYR A 472 22.16 -19.27 7.87
C TYR A 472 22.06 -18.52 9.21
N SER A 473 20.88 -17.97 9.50
CA SER A 473 20.59 -17.21 10.72
C SER A 473 20.28 -18.11 11.92
N GLY A 474 20.27 -19.44 11.75
CA GLY A 474 20.04 -20.40 12.83
C GLY A 474 18.56 -20.63 13.20
N PHE A 475 17.61 -20.08 12.44
CA PHE A 475 16.18 -20.25 12.68
C PHE A 475 15.64 -21.65 12.32
N LEU A 476 16.33 -22.37 11.42
CA LEU A 476 15.99 -23.76 11.14
C LEU A 476 16.63 -24.67 12.21
N GLY A 477 15.89 -24.92 13.29
CA GLY A 477 16.28 -25.80 14.41
C GLY A 477 15.71 -27.23 14.32
N GLY A 478 16.16 -28.09 15.24
CA GLY A 478 15.60 -29.44 15.44
C GLY A 478 15.65 -30.32 14.19
N LYS A 479 14.52 -30.97 13.85
CA LYS A 479 14.36 -31.82 12.64
C LYS A 479 14.57 -31.07 11.31
N TRP A 480 14.56 -29.74 11.33
CA TRP A 480 14.72 -28.88 10.15
C TRP A 480 16.13 -28.30 9.99
N LYS A 481 17.05 -28.59 10.92
CA LYS A 481 18.48 -28.27 10.76
C LYS A 481 19.07 -29.13 9.65
N LEU A 482 18.88 -28.70 8.42
CA LEU A 482 19.20 -29.47 7.24
C LEU A 482 20.60 -29.09 6.76
N GLN A 483 21.51 -30.06 6.84
CA GLN A 483 22.88 -29.91 6.34
C GLN A 483 22.99 -30.17 4.83
N ASN A 484 21.94 -30.73 4.20
CA ASN A 484 21.96 -31.14 2.80
C ASN A 484 20.76 -30.56 2.01
N GLU A 485 21.06 -29.57 1.16
CA GLU A 485 20.09 -28.92 0.26
C GLU A 485 19.49 -29.86 -0.81
N THR A 486 20.01 -31.08 -0.97
CA THR A 486 19.50 -32.06 -1.94
C THR A 486 18.48 -33.05 -1.36
N SER A 487 18.31 -33.05 -0.02
CA SER A 487 17.37 -33.94 0.66
C SER A 487 15.92 -33.69 0.25
N LYS A 488 15.08 -34.73 0.31
CA LYS A 488 13.64 -34.63 0.03
C LYS A 488 12.98 -33.55 0.89
N ALA A 489 13.23 -33.57 2.20
CA ALA A 489 12.71 -32.58 3.15
C ALA A 489 13.10 -31.14 2.78
N TRP A 490 14.34 -30.90 2.30
CA TRP A 490 14.74 -29.57 1.84
C TRP A 490 14.00 -29.14 0.58
N LYS A 491 13.80 -30.04 -0.39
CA LYS A 491 13.04 -29.73 -1.60
C LYS A 491 11.59 -29.37 -1.26
N GLU A 492 10.94 -30.17 -0.42
CA GLU A 492 9.58 -29.93 0.04
C GLU A 492 9.47 -28.62 0.85
N LEU A 493 10.45 -28.32 1.72
CA LEU A 493 10.53 -27.04 2.43
C LEU A 493 10.59 -25.84 1.47
N ASN A 494 11.38 -25.93 0.41
CA ASN A 494 11.47 -24.86 -0.60
C ASN A 494 10.16 -24.71 -1.39
N ILE A 495 9.51 -25.81 -1.77
CA ILE A 495 8.22 -25.75 -2.47
C ILE A 495 7.15 -25.13 -1.58
N ASN A 496 7.06 -25.53 -0.31
CA ASN A 496 6.10 -24.95 0.65
C ASN A 496 6.39 -23.46 0.91
N TYR A 497 7.67 -23.06 1.00
CA TYR A 497 8.07 -21.65 1.05
C TYR A 497 7.59 -20.88 -0.20
N LEU A 498 7.90 -21.39 -1.40
CA LEU A 498 7.48 -20.76 -2.65
C LEU A 498 5.96 -20.66 -2.73
N LEU A 499 5.22 -21.69 -2.32
CA LEU A 499 3.76 -21.66 -2.27
C LEU A 499 3.29 -20.54 -1.33
N PHE A 500 3.82 -20.47 -0.11
CA PHE A 500 3.45 -19.42 0.84
C PHE A 500 3.69 -18.01 0.26
N GLU A 501 4.85 -17.80 -0.36
CA GLU A 501 5.18 -16.52 -1.01
C GLU A 501 4.26 -16.24 -2.21
N ALA A 502 3.87 -17.26 -2.98
CA ALA A 502 2.95 -17.11 -4.09
C ALA A 502 1.52 -16.75 -3.63
N LEU A 503 1.04 -17.34 -2.52
CA LEU A 503 -0.23 -17.01 -1.88
C LEU A 503 -0.25 -15.61 -1.24
N ARG A 504 0.92 -14.99 -1.08
CA ARG A 504 1.04 -13.59 -0.68
C ARG A 504 1.16 -12.65 -1.87
N ARG A 505 1.98 -12.98 -2.87
CA ARG A 505 2.40 -12.04 -3.93
C ARG A 505 1.74 -12.29 -5.27
N VAL A 506 1.74 -13.53 -5.74
CA VAL A 506 1.22 -13.87 -7.07
C VAL A 506 -0.30 -13.72 -7.12
N VAL A 507 -1.01 -14.16 -6.08
CA VAL A 507 -2.48 -14.00 -6.00
C VAL A 507 -2.92 -12.55 -5.79
N PHE A 508 -2.02 -11.72 -5.25
CA PHE A 508 -2.26 -10.29 -5.03
C PHE A 508 -2.22 -9.48 -6.33
N LEU A 509 -1.34 -9.83 -7.28
CA LEU A 509 -1.19 -9.10 -8.55
C LEU A 509 -2.52 -8.99 -9.33
N PRO A 510 -3.30 -10.08 -9.54
CA PRO A 510 -4.64 -10.00 -10.14
C PRO A 510 -5.64 -9.14 -9.36
N TYR A 511 -5.59 -9.15 -8.03
CA TYR A 511 -6.41 -8.27 -7.20
C TYR A 511 -6.07 -6.80 -7.46
N ALA A 512 -4.78 -6.45 -7.38
CA ALA A 512 -4.33 -5.08 -7.56
C ALA A 512 -4.61 -4.56 -8.98
N TYR A 513 -4.39 -5.43 -9.98
CA TYR A 513 -4.76 -5.18 -11.37
C TYR A 513 -6.25 -4.89 -11.54
N THR A 514 -7.11 -5.72 -10.92
CA THR A 514 -8.57 -5.55 -10.96
C THR A 514 -9.01 -4.21 -10.39
N VAL A 515 -8.52 -3.85 -9.19
CA VAL A 515 -8.83 -2.57 -8.54
C VAL A 515 -8.46 -1.40 -9.43
N GLU A 516 -7.25 -1.41 -9.97
CA GLU A 516 -6.77 -0.28 -10.72
C GLU A 516 -7.47 -0.14 -12.08
N LYS A 517 -7.64 -1.24 -12.82
CA LYS A 517 -8.35 -1.23 -14.11
C LYS A 517 -9.80 -0.81 -13.95
N TYR A 518 -10.47 -1.27 -12.90
CA TYR A 518 -11.83 -0.82 -12.54
C TYR A 518 -11.87 0.70 -12.33
N MET A 519 -10.97 1.25 -11.52
CA MET A 519 -10.96 2.68 -11.22
C MET A 519 -10.62 3.54 -12.45
N TRP A 520 -9.68 3.11 -13.31
CA TRP A 520 -9.40 3.82 -14.56
C TRP A 520 -10.59 3.84 -15.51
N ASP A 521 -11.34 2.75 -15.60
CA ASP A 521 -12.53 2.68 -16.45
C ASP A 521 -13.72 3.46 -15.84
N VAL A 522 -13.79 3.59 -14.51
CA VAL A 522 -14.72 4.52 -13.83
C VAL A 522 -14.35 5.98 -14.11
N TYR A 523 -13.08 6.36 -13.95
CA TYR A 523 -12.65 7.74 -14.17
C TYR A 523 -12.80 8.18 -15.64
N SER A 524 -12.50 7.31 -16.59
CA SER A 524 -12.68 7.61 -18.03
C SER A 524 -14.14 7.61 -18.48
N GLY A 525 -15.07 7.17 -17.63
CA GLY A 525 -16.51 7.07 -17.95
C GLY A 525 -16.88 5.84 -18.80
N LYS A 526 -15.93 4.93 -19.04
CA LYS A 526 -16.20 3.65 -19.72
C LYS A 526 -17.14 2.74 -18.90
N ILE A 527 -17.09 2.84 -17.58
CA ILE A 527 -18.09 2.26 -16.68
C ILE A 527 -19.02 3.39 -16.23
N GLU A 528 -20.29 3.30 -16.60
CA GLU A 528 -21.31 4.27 -16.18
C GLU A 528 -21.75 4.04 -14.73
N PRO A 529 -22.23 5.07 -14.01
CA PRO A 529 -22.72 4.95 -12.64
C PRO A 529 -23.77 3.88 -12.42
N LYS A 530 -24.55 3.48 -13.43
CA LYS A 530 -25.59 2.45 -13.32
C LYS A 530 -25.05 1.02 -13.36
N ASP A 531 -23.77 0.84 -13.71
CA ASP A 531 -23.10 -0.45 -13.90
C ASP A 531 -21.89 -0.62 -12.95
N TYR A 532 -21.75 0.25 -11.96
CA TYR A 532 -20.59 0.29 -11.06
C TYR A 532 -20.34 -1.02 -10.34
N ASN A 533 -21.39 -1.69 -9.86
CA ASN A 533 -21.19 -2.92 -9.11
C ASN A 533 -21.11 -4.14 -10.04
N ARG A 534 -21.89 -4.16 -11.12
CA ARG A 534 -21.85 -5.21 -12.13
C ARG A 534 -20.46 -5.31 -12.76
N ALA A 535 -19.87 -4.18 -13.14
CA ALA A 535 -18.53 -4.13 -13.70
C ALA A 535 -17.46 -4.57 -12.68
N TRP A 536 -17.64 -4.24 -11.40
CA TRP A 536 -16.73 -4.72 -10.35
C TRP A 536 -16.77 -6.25 -10.22
N VAL A 537 -17.97 -6.84 -10.14
CA VAL A 537 -18.14 -8.30 -10.09
C VAL A 537 -17.55 -8.96 -11.33
N ASP A 538 -17.83 -8.41 -12.52
CA ASP A 538 -17.26 -8.88 -13.78
C ASP A 538 -15.72 -8.85 -13.75
N TYR A 539 -15.10 -7.75 -13.35
CA TYR A 539 -13.63 -7.65 -13.32
C TYR A 539 -13.00 -8.60 -12.30
N ARG A 540 -13.64 -8.79 -11.15
CA ARG A 540 -13.23 -9.76 -10.13
C ARG A 540 -13.26 -11.19 -10.66
N MET A 541 -14.31 -11.57 -11.36
CA MET A 541 -14.41 -12.89 -11.96
C MET A 541 -13.43 -13.04 -13.13
N LYS A 542 -13.37 -12.04 -14.01
CA LYS A 542 -12.53 -12.06 -15.21
C LYS A 542 -11.04 -12.08 -14.93
N TYR A 543 -10.55 -11.32 -13.96
CA TYR A 543 -9.10 -11.20 -13.75
C TYR A 543 -8.60 -12.00 -12.56
N GLN A 544 -9.47 -12.34 -11.60
CA GLN A 544 -9.11 -13.09 -10.40
C GLN A 544 -9.80 -14.47 -10.32
N GLY A 545 -10.83 -14.75 -11.12
CA GLY A 545 -11.60 -15.99 -10.99
C GLY A 545 -12.27 -16.11 -9.61
N VAL A 546 -12.70 -14.98 -9.03
CA VAL A 546 -13.31 -14.90 -7.69
C VAL A 546 -14.69 -14.27 -7.78
N CYS A 547 -15.69 -14.92 -7.18
CA CYS A 547 -17.11 -14.53 -7.25
C CYS A 547 -17.65 -14.15 -5.87
N PRO A 548 -18.70 -13.33 -5.84
CA PRO A 548 -19.49 -13.10 -4.64
C PRO A 548 -20.06 -14.42 -4.09
N PRO A 549 -20.08 -14.62 -2.76
CA PRO A 549 -20.75 -15.76 -2.14
C PRO A 549 -22.28 -15.67 -2.13
N VAL A 550 -22.80 -14.49 -2.41
CA VAL A 550 -24.21 -14.13 -2.42
C VAL A 550 -24.49 -13.25 -3.63
N VAL A 551 -25.70 -13.31 -4.16
CA VAL A 551 -26.12 -12.49 -5.29
C VAL A 551 -26.02 -11.00 -4.93
N ARG A 552 -25.53 -10.19 -5.87
CA ARG A 552 -25.33 -8.74 -5.73
C ARG A 552 -26.22 -7.97 -6.72
N SER A 553 -26.39 -6.68 -6.49
CA SER A 553 -27.18 -5.80 -7.37
C SER A 553 -26.50 -4.43 -7.52
N GLU A 554 -27.09 -3.53 -8.31
CA GLU A 554 -26.63 -2.15 -8.41
C GLU A 554 -26.96 -1.27 -7.20
N LYS A 555 -27.77 -1.78 -6.26
CA LYS A 555 -27.93 -1.15 -4.93
C LYS A 555 -26.66 -1.28 -4.09
N ASP A 556 -25.78 -2.21 -4.44
CA ASP A 556 -24.51 -2.45 -3.77
C ASP A 556 -23.38 -1.67 -4.44
N TRP A 557 -22.26 -1.50 -3.73
CA TRP A 557 -20.99 -1.04 -4.32
C TRP A 557 -19.82 -1.75 -3.63
N ASP A 558 -19.56 -2.99 -4.03
CA ASP A 558 -18.61 -3.85 -3.33
C ASP A 558 -17.17 -3.36 -3.47
N ALA A 559 -16.85 -2.62 -4.54
CA ALA A 559 -15.54 -1.97 -4.69
C ALA A 559 -15.29 -0.92 -3.59
N GLY A 560 -16.32 -0.16 -3.22
CA GLY A 560 -16.26 0.86 -2.17
C GLY A 560 -16.02 0.29 -0.77
N ALA A 561 -16.22 -1.02 -0.57
CA ALA A 561 -15.90 -1.69 0.69
C ALA A 561 -14.39 -1.83 0.92
N LYS A 562 -13.53 -1.45 -0.04
CA LYS A 562 -12.07 -1.35 0.13
C LYS A 562 -11.66 0.10 0.34
N ILE A 563 -10.94 0.38 1.44
CA ILE A 563 -10.55 1.76 1.80
C ILE A 563 -9.88 2.53 0.66
N HIS A 564 -8.95 1.91 -0.08
CA HIS A 564 -8.23 2.62 -1.14
C HIS A 564 -9.13 3.09 -2.28
N VAL A 565 -10.23 2.36 -2.54
CA VAL A 565 -11.26 2.78 -3.49
C VAL A 565 -12.10 3.90 -2.87
N ALA A 566 -12.55 3.73 -1.63
CA ALA A 566 -13.34 4.73 -0.89
C ALA A 566 -12.60 6.07 -0.69
N SER A 567 -11.28 6.03 -0.56
CA SER A 567 -10.41 7.20 -0.40
C SER A 567 -9.74 7.64 -1.71
N MET A 568 -10.17 7.11 -2.86
CA MET A 568 -9.66 7.39 -4.22
C MET A 568 -8.12 7.35 -4.30
N SER A 569 -7.50 6.49 -3.50
CA SER A 569 -6.06 6.36 -3.37
C SER A 569 -5.53 5.34 -4.39
N PRO A 570 -4.67 5.74 -5.35
CA PRO A 570 -4.20 4.84 -6.42
C PRO A 570 -3.64 3.54 -5.86
N TYR A 571 -4.06 2.41 -6.42
CA TYR A 571 -3.68 1.08 -5.93
C TYR A 571 -2.49 0.50 -6.68
N ILE A 572 -2.22 1.01 -7.89
CA ILE A 572 -1.13 0.57 -8.78
C ILE A 572 0.26 0.56 -8.14
N ARG A 573 0.48 1.37 -7.10
CA ARG A 573 1.73 1.37 -6.33
C ARG A 573 2.11 -0.02 -5.81
N TYR A 574 1.11 -0.79 -5.35
CA TYR A 574 1.34 -2.13 -4.84
C TYR A 574 1.62 -3.12 -5.96
N PHE A 575 0.94 -2.98 -7.10
CA PHE A 575 1.20 -3.81 -8.28
C PHE A 575 2.66 -3.68 -8.73
N PHE A 576 3.14 -2.45 -8.92
CA PHE A 576 4.52 -2.21 -9.30
C PHE A 576 5.51 -2.59 -8.20
N ALA A 577 5.15 -2.41 -6.92
CA ALA A 577 6.01 -2.83 -5.80
C ALA A 577 6.28 -4.34 -5.81
N THR A 578 5.24 -5.15 -6.03
CA THR A 578 5.35 -6.62 -6.12
C THR A 578 6.17 -7.07 -7.34
N ILE A 579 6.26 -6.28 -8.41
CA ILE A 579 7.18 -6.58 -9.52
C ILE A 579 8.62 -6.16 -9.18
N LEU A 580 8.78 -4.95 -8.64
CA LEU A 580 10.08 -4.38 -8.31
C LEU A 580 10.84 -5.16 -7.24
N GLU A 581 10.15 -5.74 -6.25
CA GLU A 581 10.82 -6.50 -5.18
C GLU A 581 11.70 -7.63 -5.73
N PHE A 582 11.29 -8.29 -6.82
CA PHE A 582 12.08 -9.35 -7.46
C PHE A 582 13.22 -8.81 -8.30
N GLN A 583 13.04 -7.65 -8.95
CA GLN A 583 14.13 -6.96 -9.66
C GLN A 583 15.20 -6.46 -8.67
N PHE A 584 14.78 -5.95 -7.51
CA PHE A 584 15.67 -5.54 -6.42
C PHE A 584 16.38 -6.73 -5.78
N LEU A 585 15.64 -7.81 -5.52
CA LEU A 585 16.22 -9.05 -5.01
C LEU A 585 17.30 -9.57 -5.96
N ASP A 586 17.04 -9.62 -7.28
CA ASP A 586 18.03 -10.05 -8.26
C ASP A 586 19.29 -9.15 -8.25
N ALA A 587 19.09 -7.83 -8.20
CA ALA A 587 20.18 -6.86 -8.14
C ALA A 587 21.08 -7.05 -6.89
N ILE A 588 20.48 -7.40 -5.74
CA ILE A 588 21.21 -7.73 -4.51
C ILE A 588 21.91 -9.10 -4.65
N CYS A 589 21.24 -10.06 -5.28
CA CYS A 589 21.56 -11.48 -5.29
C CYS A 589 22.43 -11.94 -6.48
N VAL A 590 22.86 -11.06 -7.37
CA VAL A 590 23.63 -11.38 -8.59
C VAL A 590 24.68 -12.49 -8.37
N GLY A 591 24.46 -13.63 -9.04
CA GLY A 591 25.38 -14.77 -9.05
C GLY A 591 25.39 -15.63 -7.79
N ASN A 592 24.31 -15.64 -6.99
CA ASN A 592 24.11 -16.51 -5.82
C ASN A 592 23.27 -17.78 -6.10
N GLY A 593 23.07 -18.13 -7.38
CA GLY A 593 22.24 -19.27 -7.79
C GLY A 593 20.78 -18.86 -8.03
N PRO A 594 19.82 -19.81 -7.96
CA PRO A 594 18.39 -19.50 -8.11
C PRO A 594 17.93 -18.43 -7.11
N LEU A 595 17.12 -17.49 -7.58
CA LEU A 595 16.77 -16.27 -6.84
C LEU A 595 16.08 -16.58 -5.49
N HIS A 596 15.18 -17.57 -5.47
CA HIS A 596 14.49 -18.02 -4.25
C HIS A 596 15.39 -18.68 -3.20
N LYS A 597 16.65 -18.97 -3.54
CA LYS A 597 17.67 -19.52 -2.60
C LYS A 597 18.75 -18.50 -2.29
N CYS A 598 18.53 -17.22 -2.58
CA CYS A 598 19.55 -16.21 -2.40
C CYS A 598 20.01 -16.11 -0.94
N ASN A 599 21.32 -16.20 -0.74
CA ASN A 599 21.99 -15.78 0.49
C ASN A 599 23.20 -14.91 0.10
N PRO A 600 23.13 -13.58 0.26
CA PRO A 600 24.19 -12.67 -0.16
C PRO A 600 25.39 -12.72 0.79
N PHE A 601 25.23 -13.26 2.01
CA PHE A 601 26.28 -13.37 3.04
C PHE A 601 27.20 -14.60 2.88
N GLY A 602 27.11 -15.33 1.76
CA GLY A 602 27.99 -16.45 1.45
C GLY A 602 29.46 -16.05 1.23
N LYS A 603 30.26 -16.94 0.61
CA LYS A 603 31.75 -16.85 0.51
C LYS A 603 32.33 -15.65 -0.29
N LYS A 604 31.55 -14.61 -0.60
CA LYS A 604 31.97 -13.49 -1.47
C LYS A 604 31.59 -12.12 -0.90
N VAL A 605 32.11 -11.77 0.29
CA VAL A 605 31.88 -10.47 0.97
C VAL A 605 32.09 -9.26 0.06
N ASN A 606 33.14 -9.26 -0.78
CA ASN A 606 33.39 -8.16 -1.73
C ASN A 606 32.29 -7.99 -2.78
N ARG A 607 31.49 -9.02 -3.05
CA ARG A 607 30.38 -8.95 -3.99
C ARG A 607 29.17 -8.27 -3.34
N ILE A 608 28.77 -8.72 -2.15
CA ILE A 608 27.65 -8.13 -1.42
C ILE A 608 27.90 -6.64 -1.15
N ASN A 609 29.11 -6.25 -0.76
CA ASN A 609 29.43 -4.83 -0.55
C ASN A 609 29.17 -4.00 -1.82
N ARG A 610 29.52 -4.51 -3.00
CA ARG A 610 29.29 -3.80 -4.26
C ARG A 610 27.82 -3.76 -4.69
N THR A 611 27.08 -4.85 -4.53
CA THR A 611 25.64 -4.86 -4.88
C THR A 611 24.85 -4.00 -3.92
N MET A 612 25.15 -4.07 -2.62
CA MET A 612 24.50 -3.25 -1.61
C MET A 612 24.93 -1.78 -1.65
N GLU A 613 26.16 -1.45 -2.05
CA GLU A 613 26.55 -0.07 -2.34
C GLU A 613 25.68 0.54 -3.45
N ARG A 614 25.47 -0.20 -4.55
CA ARG A 614 24.56 0.25 -5.62
C ARG A 614 23.12 0.37 -5.15
N PHE A 615 22.65 -0.59 -4.36
CA PHE A 615 21.30 -0.55 -3.81
C PHE A 615 21.12 0.67 -2.91
N ARG A 616 22.02 0.91 -1.95
CA ARG A 616 21.98 2.11 -1.09
C ARG A 616 22.10 3.42 -1.89
N ASN A 617 22.93 3.44 -2.93
CA ASN A 617 23.03 4.60 -3.83
C ASN A 617 21.73 4.84 -4.60
N MET A 618 21.01 3.79 -5.03
CA MET A 618 19.68 3.94 -5.63
C MET A 618 18.71 4.58 -4.62
N LEU A 619 18.74 4.13 -3.36
CA LEU A 619 17.87 4.66 -2.32
C LEU A 619 18.19 6.13 -2.01
N SER A 620 19.46 6.52 -1.98
CA SER A 620 19.84 7.91 -1.66
C SER A 620 19.44 8.91 -2.73
N LEU A 621 19.11 8.47 -3.95
CA LEU A 621 18.57 9.35 -4.99
C LEU A 621 17.18 9.89 -4.62
N GLY A 622 16.39 9.16 -3.83
CA GLY A 622 14.98 9.50 -3.61
C GLY A 622 14.25 9.72 -4.95
N ARG A 623 13.61 10.89 -5.13
CA ARG A 623 13.03 11.33 -6.42
C ARG A 623 13.93 12.24 -7.25
N GLN A 624 15.21 12.42 -6.91
CA GLN A 624 16.13 13.30 -7.67
C GLN A 624 16.29 12.90 -9.13
N LYS A 625 16.16 11.61 -9.45
CA LYS A 625 16.29 11.08 -10.80
C LYS A 625 14.99 10.39 -11.24
N PRO A 626 14.69 10.36 -12.55
CA PRO A 626 13.60 9.56 -13.06
C PRO A 626 13.72 8.11 -12.59
N TRP A 627 12.62 7.43 -12.31
CA TRP A 627 12.62 6.11 -11.67
C TRP A 627 13.36 5.06 -12.50
N ARG A 628 13.33 5.16 -13.84
CA ARG A 628 14.10 4.28 -14.74
C ARG A 628 15.60 4.51 -14.62
N GLU A 629 16.04 5.75 -14.36
CA GLU A 629 17.44 6.04 -14.06
C GLU A 629 17.83 5.53 -12.67
N ALA A 630 16.94 5.66 -11.68
CA ALA A 630 17.15 5.07 -10.36
C ALA A 630 17.35 3.54 -10.47
N LEU A 631 16.50 2.83 -11.20
CA LEU A 631 16.68 1.40 -11.49
C LEU A 631 18.00 1.10 -12.22
N LYS A 632 18.43 1.97 -13.15
CA LYS A 632 19.69 1.80 -13.88
C LYS A 632 20.89 1.80 -12.93
N SER A 633 20.81 2.51 -11.81
CA SER A 633 21.90 2.59 -10.84
C SER A 633 22.20 1.26 -10.13
N LEU A 634 21.26 0.31 -10.14
CA LEU A 634 21.47 -1.06 -9.66
C LEU A 634 22.41 -1.87 -10.58
N ARG A 635 22.49 -1.52 -11.88
CA ARG A 635 23.30 -2.22 -12.87
C ARG A 635 24.79 -1.86 -12.76
N ASN A 636 25.64 -2.67 -13.36
CA ASN A 636 27.07 -2.35 -13.44
C ASN A 636 27.31 -1.19 -14.42
N ALA A 637 27.88 -0.08 -13.95
CA ALA A 637 28.17 1.11 -14.76
C ALA A 637 28.99 0.84 -16.03
N LYS A 638 29.86 -0.18 -16.04
CA LYS A 638 30.63 -0.55 -17.25
C LYS A 638 29.79 -1.27 -18.31
N ARG A 639 28.67 -1.90 -17.92
CA ARG A 639 27.75 -2.61 -18.82
C ARG A 639 26.57 -1.73 -19.23
N SER A 640 26.13 -0.81 -18.38
CA SER A 640 24.88 -0.07 -18.56
C SER A 640 24.95 1.19 -19.42
N LYS A 641 26.13 1.65 -19.87
CA LYS A 641 26.24 2.91 -20.63
C LYS A 641 25.42 2.91 -21.92
N ASN A 642 25.35 1.78 -22.63
CA ASN A 642 24.66 1.67 -23.93
C ASN A 642 23.40 0.80 -23.87
N GLU A 643 22.99 0.36 -22.69
CA GLU A 643 21.75 -0.41 -22.52
C GLU A 643 20.55 0.54 -22.44
N PRO A 644 19.38 0.13 -22.98
CA PRO A 644 18.14 0.88 -22.77
C PRO A 644 17.84 1.00 -21.28
N LEU A 645 17.14 2.09 -20.92
CA LEU A 645 16.68 2.31 -19.56
C LEU A 645 15.86 1.11 -19.10
N PRO A 646 16.14 0.54 -17.90
CA PRO A 646 15.29 -0.50 -17.33
C PRO A 646 13.84 -0.03 -17.25
N ASP A 647 12.96 -1.02 -17.26
CA ASP A 647 11.52 -0.88 -17.08
C ASP A 647 11.09 -1.90 -16.03
N PHE A 648 9.83 -1.85 -15.60
CA PHE A 648 9.23 -2.93 -14.82
C PHE A 648 9.34 -4.24 -15.59
N ASN A 649 9.64 -5.35 -14.92
CA ASN A 649 9.78 -6.63 -15.59
C ASN A 649 9.41 -7.79 -14.66
N ALA A 650 8.51 -8.66 -15.11
CA ALA A 650 8.08 -9.86 -14.38
C ALA A 650 9.05 -11.05 -14.51
N THR A 651 10.11 -10.99 -15.33
CA THR A 651 11.07 -12.09 -15.53
C THR A 651 11.58 -12.65 -14.19
N GLN A 652 12.12 -11.79 -13.31
CA GLN A 652 12.68 -12.23 -12.02
C GLN A 652 11.62 -12.87 -11.11
N LEU A 653 10.38 -12.39 -11.16
CA LEU A 653 9.25 -12.98 -10.44
C LEU A 653 8.93 -14.38 -10.98
N THR A 654 8.80 -14.52 -12.30
CA THR A 654 8.49 -15.82 -12.93
C THR A 654 9.60 -16.85 -12.69
N GLU A 655 10.88 -16.47 -12.82
CA GLU A 655 12.03 -17.34 -12.51
C GLU A 655 12.09 -17.73 -11.03
N PHE A 656 11.70 -16.82 -10.12
CA PHE A 656 11.64 -17.12 -8.69
C PHE A 656 10.67 -18.28 -8.39
N PHE A 657 9.51 -18.29 -9.06
CA PHE A 657 8.44 -19.28 -8.83
C PHE A 657 8.44 -20.46 -9.80
N GLU A 658 9.35 -20.55 -10.76
CA GLU A 658 9.44 -21.65 -11.72
C GLU A 658 9.40 -23.05 -11.05
N PRO A 659 10.10 -23.32 -9.92
CA PRO A 659 10.00 -24.63 -9.28
C PRO A 659 8.61 -24.95 -8.72
N LEU A 660 7.90 -23.94 -8.20
CA LEU A 660 6.52 -24.10 -7.74
C LEU A 660 5.58 -24.33 -8.92
N GLN A 661 5.77 -23.61 -10.02
CA GLN A 661 4.98 -23.78 -11.23
C GLN A 661 5.02 -25.24 -11.70
N ALA A 662 6.22 -25.83 -11.80
CA ALA A 662 6.40 -27.22 -12.22
C ALA A 662 5.74 -28.23 -11.27
N GLU A 663 5.78 -27.96 -9.96
CA GLU A 663 5.12 -28.79 -8.95
C GLU A 663 3.59 -28.72 -9.09
N LEU A 664 3.02 -27.52 -9.28
CA LEU A 664 1.58 -27.33 -9.48
C LEU A 664 1.10 -28.02 -10.76
N GLU A 665 1.82 -27.90 -11.88
CA GLU A 665 1.51 -28.62 -13.13
C GLU A 665 1.44 -30.14 -12.89
N THR A 666 2.41 -30.67 -12.14
CA THR A 666 2.47 -32.09 -11.79
C THR A 666 1.27 -32.51 -10.95
N ILE A 667 0.96 -31.77 -9.88
CA ILE A 667 -0.17 -32.06 -8.99
C ILE A 667 -1.49 -32.02 -9.76
N LEU A 668 -1.71 -30.97 -10.56
CA LEU A 668 -2.96 -30.77 -11.29
C LEU A 668 -3.17 -31.88 -12.35
N THR A 669 -2.10 -32.28 -13.05
CA THR A 669 -2.16 -33.38 -14.03
C THR A 669 -2.41 -34.73 -13.34
N MET A 670 -1.70 -35.03 -12.24
CA MET A 670 -1.85 -36.31 -11.53
C MET A 670 -3.24 -36.50 -10.92
N ASN A 671 -3.94 -35.40 -10.58
CA ASN A 671 -5.30 -35.43 -10.04
C ASN A 671 -6.37 -35.28 -11.13
N ASN A 672 -6.00 -35.32 -12.42
CA ASN A 672 -6.90 -35.13 -13.56
C ASN A 672 -7.72 -33.83 -13.50
N ILE A 673 -7.14 -32.77 -12.92
CA ILE A 673 -7.78 -31.44 -12.86
C ILE A 673 -7.60 -30.71 -14.19
N VAL A 674 -6.45 -30.92 -14.84
CA VAL A 674 -6.11 -30.39 -16.17
C VAL A 674 -5.41 -31.44 -17.00
N THR A 675 -5.56 -31.40 -18.31
CA THR A 675 -4.74 -32.20 -19.24
C THR A 675 -3.50 -31.41 -19.68
N LYS A 676 -2.51 -32.10 -20.24
CA LYS A 676 -1.31 -31.45 -20.80
C LYS A 676 -1.64 -30.45 -21.93
N ILE A 677 -2.66 -30.75 -22.74
CA ILE A 677 -3.12 -29.88 -23.81
C ILE A 677 -3.73 -28.59 -23.21
N ASP A 678 -4.49 -28.72 -22.12
CA ASP A 678 -5.05 -27.56 -21.41
C ASP A 678 -3.94 -26.66 -20.85
N LEU A 679 -2.86 -27.24 -20.30
CA LEU A 679 -1.71 -26.48 -19.80
C LEU A 679 -1.01 -25.67 -20.91
N GLU A 680 -0.78 -26.27 -22.08
CA GLU A 680 -0.21 -25.55 -23.23
C GLU A 680 -1.14 -24.42 -23.70
N GLY A 681 -2.45 -24.65 -23.70
CA GLY A 681 -3.45 -23.62 -23.99
C GLY A 681 -3.43 -22.46 -22.98
N LEU A 682 -3.40 -22.79 -21.68
CA LEU A 682 -3.28 -21.82 -20.59
C LEU A 682 -2.00 -20.99 -20.70
N LYS A 683 -0.88 -21.62 -21.05
CA LYS A 683 0.41 -20.96 -21.19
C LYS A 683 0.46 -20.01 -22.40
N ASN A 684 -0.07 -20.44 -23.55
CA ASN A 684 0.04 -19.69 -24.81
C ASN A 684 -1.00 -18.57 -24.93
N ASN A 685 -2.13 -18.66 -24.24
CA ASN A 685 -3.24 -17.71 -24.35
C ASN A 685 -3.81 -17.33 -22.98
N CYS A 686 -2.94 -17.00 -22.02
CA CYS A 686 -3.43 -16.59 -20.70
C CYS A 686 -4.14 -15.23 -20.77
N ARG A 687 -5.47 -15.28 -20.82
CA ARG A 687 -6.39 -14.14 -20.75
C ARG A 687 -7.27 -14.27 -19.51
N GLY A 688 -8.01 -13.21 -19.20
CA GLY A 688 -9.06 -13.28 -18.17
C GLY A 688 -10.08 -14.41 -18.45
N TRP A 689 -10.72 -14.91 -17.40
CA TRP A 689 -11.82 -15.87 -17.49
C TRP A 689 -13.00 -15.28 -18.29
N ASP A 690 -13.69 -16.13 -19.06
CA ASP A 690 -14.93 -15.72 -19.73
C ASP A 690 -16.07 -15.71 -18.72
N THR A 691 -16.61 -14.51 -18.48
CA THR A 691 -17.67 -14.25 -17.50
C THR A 691 -19.06 -14.20 -18.13
N THR A 692 -19.15 -14.18 -19.47
CA THR A 692 -20.37 -13.81 -20.21
C THR A 692 -21.58 -14.68 -19.82
N TYR A 693 -21.37 -15.97 -19.59
CA TYR A 693 -22.44 -16.93 -19.31
C TYR A 693 -22.73 -17.14 -17.82
N VAL A 694 -21.96 -16.51 -16.92
CA VAL A 694 -22.01 -16.78 -15.48
C VAL A 694 -22.41 -15.56 -14.66
N MET A 695 -22.42 -14.36 -15.24
CA MET A 695 -22.78 -13.14 -14.53
C MET A 695 -24.19 -13.16 -13.94
N ASP A 696 -25.17 -13.73 -14.65
CA ASP A 696 -26.57 -13.80 -14.19
C ASP A 696 -26.74 -14.66 -12.92
N THR A 697 -25.78 -15.54 -12.62
CA THR A 697 -25.75 -16.34 -11.38
C THR A 697 -25.39 -15.51 -10.16
N TYR A 698 -24.59 -14.46 -10.34
CA TYR A 698 -23.99 -13.68 -9.24
C TYR A 698 -24.53 -12.26 -9.15
N PHE A 699 -25.29 -11.82 -10.15
CA PHE A 699 -25.77 -10.46 -10.26
C PHE A 699 -27.24 -10.40 -10.68
N GLU A 700 -28.06 -9.76 -9.87
CA GLU A 700 -29.45 -9.44 -10.22
C GLU A 700 -29.46 -8.32 -11.25
N GLY A 701 -30.04 -8.60 -12.44
CA GLY A 701 -30.35 -7.57 -13.43
C GLY A 701 -31.36 -6.55 -12.88
N ASN A 702 -31.28 -5.31 -13.36
CA ASN A 702 -32.23 -4.25 -13.02
C ASN A 702 -33.65 -4.51 -13.54
#